data_AF-A0A9D8FFD9-F1
#
_entry.id   AF-A0A9D8FFD9-F1
#
_cell.length_a   1.000
_cell.length_b   1.000
_cell.length_c   1.000
_cell.angle_alpha   90.00
_cell.angle_beta   90.00
_cell.angle_gamma   90.00
#
_symmetry.space_group_name_H-M   'P 1'
#
loop_
_entity.id
_entity.type
_entity.pdbx_description
1 polymer ?
#
loop_
_entity_poly.entity_id
_entity_poly.type
_entity_poly.pdbx_seq_one_letter_code
_entity_poly.pdbx_strand_id
1 'polypeptide(L)'
;MLLVCANTLHANVYDAPAVHDPAFPILDEDGVSVLQSGKPYSSKKTCGGCHDYEKIAHSFHFESGRDEASDDYGAMRGLPQLVSSGYFGGYNCMGSNNPDSLAKKSNSSSATFGDLGSAGLVMRCESCHAGGGWMEKDRNGVRYDEKDPSTVEAFDGDYFNRGTDADNHPAASSVVSQWNWKKSGVVENDCLKCHVDLDNLVVPDGVTVTASSGDALGMADSVRRYVFIDDGHFRESNTAILEVLNINTSGDPAQDKTLVTFARTDKETVDHSGNVVPADGSITDVEVDFAADADGDLQPQLNWNPNAFTAEGKVEMPMVRFPANDHCMDCHVTSNSRRGFYGFGEGASAVYDEEDGTIEEDYQDDVHKGKTWTEANGESRTIENCNVCHSRNYFNPPHANADVDASHDFLKGNSDMDVHNDKDYSPNAKSCEYCHDNSNPAMAVTANPSGDSNMQDAHEKLWKLSGDMSGQPAGEVAKITKAHLDVVSCQACHITDKAVRGTPFEPMFRYREDENGKQTIIPYKPKPRYYWKDKNNNVVLNKTQRDSIYQAVYDADGNLTGGKIVDPETGATITNVTAYISHGSVRFGDPATYDDFVGLKMAYDKVLSLSGVTNPDAVLVWSEINQYLISHNTRPAVSSVQCAECHSYKQDGTTISALISDDGILGKNNGYEITTVLDPRLVENGIIVFDYPYMKMNNAGVVSATVSDILSYSRVDPSMSALKSAVARIATAQPSMTNLVSAAMASSGISNADDVTKLLGEFRNSNVYHFQTQQGDAEIRKVMVMSDDATFNGHTLQVAVADSAVSGSASGAGLGDMVAGAEVFSLEFHKPSGDTQSVFVSPVVVKLPYSGSSNDPSEVNIITSADGSAWSLVDPANLLVVRAKTDLEDGYIVFKTTHFSYYTVTAARTADAASAEESSSEGGGTFDYFILMFGLFSILFSSIRFKRVKGNK
;
A
#
# COMPACT_ATOMS: atom_id res chain seq x y z
N MET A 1 25.95 34.64 -40.95
CA MET A 1 25.26 33.37 -41.26
C MET A 1 25.93 32.28 -40.42
N LEU A 2 25.59 32.23 -39.12
CA LEU A 2 25.93 31.09 -38.27
C LEU A 2 24.62 30.32 -38.13
N LEU A 3 24.57 29.10 -38.67
CA LEU A 3 23.50 28.15 -38.40
C LEU A 3 23.60 27.77 -36.92
N VAL A 4 22.67 28.23 -36.11
CA VAL A 4 22.36 27.63 -34.82
C VAL A 4 21.54 26.38 -35.16
N CYS A 5 22.19 25.22 -35.18
CA CYS A 5 21.48 23.95 -35.14
C CYS A 5 20.83 23.86 -33.76
N ALA A 6 19.55 24.20 -33.66
CA ALA A 6 18.71 23.77 -32.57
C ALA A 6 18.60 22.25 -32.68
N ASN A 7 19.44 21.52 -31.94
CA ASN A 7 19.16 20.13 -31.62
C ASN A 7 17.96 20.14 -30.66
N THR A 8 16.74 20.14 -31.20
CA THR A 8 15.59 19.63 -30.48
C THR A 8 15.79 18.12 -30.32
N LEU A 9 16.56 17.71 -29.32
CA LEU A 9 16.38 16.39 -28.73
C LEU A 9 14.94 16.40 -28.18
N HIS A 10 14.05 15.62 -28.79
CA HIS A 10 12.69 15.44 -28.26
C HIS A 10 12.83 14.86 -26.85
N ALA A 11 12.37 15.59 -25.84
CA ALA A 11 12.65 15.26 -24.44
C ALA A 11 12.10 13.89 -24.01
N ASN A 12 11.22 13.26 -24.80
CA ASN A 12 10.53 12.01 -24.44
C ASN A 12 10.69 10.88 -25.48
N VAL A 13 11.83 10.80 -26.19
CA VAL A 13 12.10 9.70 -27.14
C VAL A 13 11.95 8.31 -26.50
N TYR A 14 12.12 8.22 -25.18
CA TYR A 14 11.99 6.99 -24.40
C TYR A 14 10.57 6.47 -24.18
N ASP A 15 9.57 7.34 -24.39
CA ASP A 15 8.17 6.96 -24.27
C ASP A 15 7.64 6.34 -25.57
N ALA A 16 8.36 6.52 -26.67
CA ALA A 16 7.98 5.94 -27.95
C ALA A 16 8.31 4.44 -27.98
N PRO A 17 7.44 3.62 -28.62
CA PRO A 17 7.69 2.21 -28.83
C PRO A 17 8.96 2.00 -29.68
N ALA A 18 9.74 1.00 -29.33
CA ALA A 18 10.91 0.55 -30.08
C ALA A 18 10.79 -0.94 -30.38
N VAL A 19 11.26 -1.37 -31.55
CA VAL A 19 11.34 -2.80 -31.86
C VAL A 19 12.32 -3.45 -30.87
N HIS A 20 11.85 -4.48 -30.17
CA HIS A 20 12.66 -5.25 -29.24
C HIS A 20 13.83 -5.92 -29.97
N ASP A 21 15.07 -5.58 -29.60
CA ASP A 21 16.30 -6.14 -30.15
C ASP A 21 17.07 -6.90 -29.05
N PRO A 22 17.30 -8.22 -29.18
CA PRO A 22 17.05 -9.06 -30.35
C PRO A 22 15.60 -9.52 -30.51
N ALA A 23 15.26 -9.93 -31.73
CA ALA A 23 14.07 -10.75 -31.98
C ALA A 23 14.10 -12.04 -31.14
N PHE A 24 12.95 -12.45 -30.62
CA PHE A 24 12.81 -13.53 -29.64
C PHE A 24 11.72 -14.53 -30.03
N PRO A 25 11.84 -15.81 -29.63
CA PRO A 25 10.80 -16.81 -29.89
C PRO A 25 9.62 -16.60 -28.93
N ILE A 26 8.40 -16.88 -29.40
CA ILE A 26 7.22 -17.02 -28.52
C ILE A 26 7.12 -18.50 -28.12
N LEU A 27 7.12 -18.76 -26.81
CA LEU A 27 7.17 -20.10 -26.23
C LEU A 27 5.92 -20.41 -25.40
N ASP A 28 5.54 -21.69 -25.35
CA ASP A 28 4.59 -22.22 -24.40
C ASP A 28 5.25 -22.54 -23.04
N GLU A 29 4.47 -23.01 -22.07
CA GLU A 29 4.95 -23.35 -20.73
C GLU A 29 5.96 -24.51 -20.69
N ASP A 30 5.98 -25.37 -21.71
CA ASP A 30 6.98 -26.44 -21.86
C ASP A 30 8.30 -25.91 -22.45
N GLY A 31 8.35 -24.63 -22.83
CA GLY A 31 9.50 -23.99 -23.49
C GLY A 31 9.61 -24.34 -24.97
N VAL A 32 8.54 -24.85 -25.58
CA VAL A 32 8.46 -25.17 -27.01
C VAL A 32 7.91 -23.95 -27.75
N SER A 33 8.40 -23.71 -28.98
CA SER A 33 7.84 -22.64 -29.81
C SER A 33 6.35 -22.87 -30.06
N VAL A 34 5.55 -21.82 -29.92
CA VAL A 34 4.10 -21.87 -30.15
C VAL A 34 3.73 -22.27 -31.59
N LEU A 35 4.61 -21.98 -32.57
CA LEU A 35 4.45 -22.45 -33.95
C LEU A 35 4.54 -23.99 -34.07
N GLN A 36 5.28 -24.62 -33.17
CA GLN A 36 5.45 -26.07 -33.15
C GLN A 36 4.38 -26.75 -32.29
N SER A 37 4.07 -26.19 -31.12
CA SER A 37 3.17 -26.82 -30.16
C SER A 37 1.70 -26.50 -30.39
N GLY A 38 1.40 -25.32 -30.97
CA GLY A 38 0.03 -24.80 -31.06
C GLY A 38 -0.58 -24.40 -29.71
N LYS A 39 0.19 -24.46 -28.62
CA LYS A 39 -0.26 -24.20 -27.26
C LYS A 39 -0.29 -22.70 -26.92
N PRO A 40 -0.94 -22.31 -25.81
CA PRO A 40 -0.91 -20.93 -25.31
C PRO A 40 0.50 -20.41 -25.01
N TYR A 41 0.65 -19.10 -25.08
CA TYR A 41 1.88 -18.38 -24.75
C TYR A 41 2.17 -18.37 -23.25
N SER A 42 3.43 -18.59 -22.87
CA SER A 42 3.95 -18.41 -21.51
C SER A 42 4.87 -17.19 -21.45
N SER A 43 4.50 -16.22 -20.62
CA SER A 43 5.35 -15.05 -20.31
C SER A 43 6.65 -15.49 -19.65
N LYS A 44 6.58 -16.43 -18.71
CA LYS A 44 7.73 -16.94 -17.98
C LYS A 44 8.76 -17.59 -18.88
N LYS A 45 8.33 -18.39 -19.86
CA LYS A 45 9.26 -19.05 -20.80
C LYS A 45 9.74 -18.10 -21.90
N THR A 46 8.86 -17.26 -22.42
CA THR A 46 9.19 -16.34 -23.51
C THR A 46 10.11 -15.20 -23.05
N CYS A 47 9.69 -14.45 -22.04
CA CYS A 47 10.42 -13.29 -21.54
C CYS A 47 11.48 -13.70 -20.51
N GLY A 48 11.17 -14.68 -19.66
CA GLY A 48 12.09 -15.16 -18.60
C GLY A 48 13.34 -15.89 -19.11
N GLY A 49 13.41 -16.20 -20.41
CA GLY A 49 14.64 -16.70 -21.04
C GLY A 49 15.74 -15.64 -21.17
N CYS A 50 15.36 -14.35 -21.14
CA CYS A 50 16.28 -13.21 -21.24
C CYS A 50 16.23 -12.27 -20.03
N HIS A 51 15.16 -12.29 -19.24
CA HIS A 51 14.94 -11.42 -18.07
C HIS A 51 14.73 -12.25 -16.80
N ASP A 52 15.11 -11.73 -15.64
CA ASP A 52 14.87 -12.40 -14.35
C ASP A 52 13.39 -12.37 -13.93
N TYR A 53 12.57 -13.23 -14.54
CA TYR A 53 11.12 -13.32 -14.31
C TYR A 53 10.77 -13.48 -12.82
N GLU A 54 11.52 -14.27 -12.07
CA GLU A 54 11.23 -14.52 -10.65
C GLU A 54 11.42 -13.24 -9.82
N LYS A 55 12.48 -12.48 -10.09
CA LYS A 55 12.71 -11.18 -9.44
C LYS A 55 11.69 -10.12 -9.86
N ILE A 56 11.25 -10.15 -11.12
CA ILE A 56 10.19 -9.27 -11.64
C ILE A 56 8.87 -9.56 -10.92
N ALA A 57 8.43 -10.82 -10.93
CA ALA A 57 7.15 -11.26 -10.38
C ALA A 57 7.08 -11.24 -8.85
N HIS A 58 8.21 -11.08 -8.15
CA HIS A 58 8.25 -10.89 -6.69
C HIS A 58 8.06 -9.43 -6.27
N SER A 59 7.74 -8.52 -7.19
CA SER A 59 7.38 -7.15 -6.81
C SER A 59 6.09 -7.09 -6.00
N PHE A 60 5.95 -6.10 -5.13
CA PHE A 60 4.76 -5.97 -4.29
C PHE A 60 3.47 -5.82 -5.11
N HIS A 61 3.53 -5.22 -6.30
CA HIS A 61 2.36 -5.05 -7.16
C HIS A 61 1.81 -6.38 -7.69
N PHE A 62 2.65 -7.42 -7.76
CA PHE A 62 2.25 -8.79 -8.12
C PHE A 62 1.95 -9.65 -6.87
N GLU A 63 2.74 -9.49 -5.81
CA GLU A 63 2.58 -10.29 -4.59
C GLU A 63 1.36 -9.85 -3.78
N SER A 64 1.09 -8.54 -3.71
CA SER A 64 -0.07 -7.93 -3.04
C SER A 64 -0.33 -8.49 -1.62
N GLY A 65 0.73 -8.76 -0.85
CA GLY A 65 0.64 -9.31 0.49
C GLY A 65 0.82 -10.84 0.60
N ARG A 66 1.04 -11.56 -0.50
CA ARG A 66 1.09 -13.04 -0.49
C ARG A 66 2.22 -13.60 0.36
N ASP A 67 3.43 -13.08 0.22
CA ASP A 67 4.61 -13.56 0.93
C ASP A 67 4.61 -13.17 2.42
N GLU A 68 3.77 -12.21 2.82
CA GLU A 68 3.50 -11.84 4.21
C GLU A 68 2.23 -12.47 4.79
N ALA A 69 1.51 -13.28 4.00
CA ALA A 69 0.24 -13.84 4.40
C ALA A 69 0.39 -14.83 5.58
N SER A 70 -0.51 -14.70 6.55
CA SER A 70 -0.61 -15.57 7.72
C SER A 70 -2.06 -15.60 8.23
N ASP A 71 -2.52 -16.79 8.64
CA ASP A 71 -3.86 -16.98 9.22
C ASP A 71 -4.09 -16.18 10.52
N ASP A 72 -3.00 -15.72 11.15
CA ASP A 72 -2.99 -14.89 12.37
C ASP A 72 -2.81 -13.39 12.10
N TYR A 73 -2.58 -13.00 10.83
CA TYR A 73 -2.23 -11.62 10.44
C TYR A 73 -3.20 -10.58 11.00
N GLY A 74 -4.50 -10.77 10.74
CA GLY A 74 -5.56 -9.88 11.17
C GLY A 74 -5.90 -9.99 12.66
N ALA A 75 -5.72 -11.17 13.26
CA ALA A 75 -6.01 -11.38 14.67
C ALA A 75 -5.09 -10.53 15.57
N MET A 76 -3.81 -10.39 15.20
CA MET A 76 -2.86 -9.48 15.85
C MET A 76 -3.25 -8.00 15.77
N ARG A 77 -4.20 -7.66 14.88
CA ARG A 77 -4.60 -6.28 14.53
C ARG A 77 -6.09 -6.03 14.80
N GLY A 78 -6.75 -6.92 15.54
CA GLY A 78 -8.15 -6.75 15.94
C GLY A 78 -9.20 -7.07 14.86
N LEU A 79 -8.81 -7.60 13.71
CA LEU A 79 -9.72 -8.08 12.65
C LEU A 79 -9.33 -9.51 12.20
N PRO A 80 -9.74 -10.56 12.96
CA PRO A 80 -9.25 -11.94 12.81
C PRO A 80 -9.52 -12.64 11.48
N GLN A 81 -10.38 -12.05 10.64
CA GLN A 81 -10.72 -12.58 9.31
C GLN A 81 -9.68 -12.25 8.24
N LEU A 82 -8.82 -11.25 8.46
CA LEU A 82 -7.78 -10.88 7.49
C LEU A 82 -6.57 -11.79 7.61
N VAL A 83 -6.02 -12.15 6.46
CA VAL A 83 -4.92 -13.13 6.33
C VAL A 83 -3.66 -12.55 5.72
N SER A 84 -3.66 -11.26 5.38
CA SER A 84 -2.52 -10.56 4.79
C SER A 84 -2.70 -9.04 4.91
N SER A 85 -1.67 -8.28 4.55
CA SER A 85 -1.70 -6.83 4.47
C SER A 85 -2.39 -6.27 3.22
N GLY A 86 -2.21 -6.91 2.06
CA GLY A 86 -2.63 -6.35 0.78
C GLY A 86 -3.86 -6.99 0.14
N TYR A 87 -4.04 -6.81 -1.16
CA TYR A 87 -5.22 -7.32 -1.88
C TYR A 87 -5.41 -8.83 -1.72
N PHE A 88 -4.33 -9.58 -1.49
CA PHE A 88 -4.38 -11.01 -1.20
C PHE A 88 -4.79 -11.31 0.26
N GLY A 89 -6.03 -10.96 0.62
CA GLY A 89 -6.62 -11.32 1.91
C GLY A 89 -6.47 -10.31 3.04
N GLY A 90 -5.95 -9.11 2.75
CA GLY A 90 -6.10 -7.91 3.57
C GLY A 90 -7.44 -7.21 3.38
N TYR A 91 -7.58 -6.04 4.01
CA TYR A 91 -8.84 -5.31 4.01
C TYR A 91 -9.03 -4.61 2.66
N ASN A 92 -9.70 -5.28 1.72
CA ASN A 92 -9.78 -4.77 0.36
C ASN A 92 -10.93 -3.77 0.13
N CYS A 93 -10.70 -2.89 -0.84
CA CYS A 93 -11.56 -1.77 -1.19
C CYS A 93 -12.95 -2.11 -1.75
N MET A 94 -13.21 -3.37 -2.10
CA MET A 94 -14.06 -3.68 -3.26
C MET A 94 -15.43 -4.26 -2.91
N GLY A 95 -15.67 -4.65 -1.66
CA GLY A 95 -16.97 -5.20 -1.25
C GLY A 95 -18.04 -4.17 -0.91
N SER A 96 -17.76 -2.86 -0.98
CA SER A 96 -18.66 -1.84 -0.40
C SER A 96 -18.92 -2.17 1.09
N ASN A 97 -20.15 -2.06 1.58
CA ASN A 97 -20.55 -2.48 2.93
C ASN A 97 -20.74 -4.01 3.08
N ASN A 98 -20.27 -4.77 2.09
CA ASN A 98 -20.37 -6.22 2.00
C ASN A 98 -18.96 -6.79 1.68
N PRO A 99 -17.94 -6.58 2.54
CA PRO A 99 -16.57 -7.05 2.28
C PRO A 99 -16.50 -8.57 2.16
N ASP A 100 -15.75 -9.04 1.16
CA ASP A 100 -15.46 -10.45 0.95
C ASP A 100 -14.18 -10.83 1.71
N SER A 101 -14.09 -12.07 2.18
CA SER A 101 -12.89 -12.58 2.87
C SER A 101 -12.26 -13.73 2.11
N LEU A 102 -10.94 -13.62 1.87
CA LEU A 102 -10.14 -14.75 1.41
C LEU A 102 -10.12 -15.82 2.51
N ALA A 103 -10.27 -17.09 2.13
CA ALA A 103 -10.17 -18.19 3.07
C ALA A 103 -8.78 -18.24 3.71
N LYS A 104 -8.75 -18.62 4.99
CA LYS A 104 -7.51 -19.00 5.68
C LYS A 104 -6.84 -20.14 4.94
N LYS A 105 -5.53 -20.31 5.12
CA LYS A 105 -4.84 -21.46 4.58
C LYS A 105 -5.39 -22.75 5.19
N SER A 106 -5.65 -22.79 6.50
CA SER A 106 -6.22 -23.96 7.16
C SER A 106 -7.64 -23.68 7.68
N ASN A 107 -8.64 -24.40 7.17
CA ASN A 107 -10.03 -24.29 7.61
C ASN A 107 -10.55 -25.64 8.13
N SER A 108 -11.42 -25.61 9.14
CA SER A 108 -11.96 -26.82 9.77
C SER A 108 -13.18 -27.42 9.06
N SER A 109 -13.89 -26.62 8.27
CA SER A 109 -15.13 -27.02 7.60
C SER A 109 -15.52 -26.02 6.51
N SER A 110 -16.52 -26.38 5.70
CA SER A 110 -17.15 -25.44 4.77
C SER A 110 -17.82 -24.24 5.44
N ALA A 111 -18.18 -24.32 6.73
CA ALA A 111 -18.79 -23.22 7.47
C ALA A 111 -17.77 -22.16 7.92
N THR A 112 -16.52 -22.57 8.15
CA THR A 112 -15.42 -21.69 8.57
C THR A 112 -14.56 -21.22 7.39
N PHE A 113 -14.71 -21.83 6.22
CA PHE A 113 -14.10 -21.40 4.97
C PHE A 113 -14.59 -20.00 4.57
N GLY A 114 -13.69 -19.16 4.07
CA GLY A 114 -13.98 -17.79 3.62
C GLY A 114 -14.97 -17.71 2.44
N ASP A 115 -15.13 -16.52 1.88
CA ASP A 115 -15.98 -16.33 0.70
C ASP A 115 -15.36 -16.94 -0.56
N LEU A 116 -14.03 -16.88 -0.66
CA LEU A 116 -13.27 -17.32 -1.82
C LEU A 116 -12.02 -18.09 -1.38
N GLY A 117 -11.66 -19.12 -2.14
CA GLY A 117 -10.29 -19.63 -2.14
C GLY A 117 -9.40 -18.80 -3.08
N SER A 118 -8.14 -19.19 -3.23
CA SER A 118 -7.20 -18.50 -4.13
C SER A 118 -7.72 -18.42 -5.57
N ALA A 119 -8.21 -19.52 -6.14
CA ALA A 119 -8.81 -19.53 -7.48
C ALA A 119 -10.02 -18.57 -7.59
N GLY A 120 -10.90 -18.56 -6.59
CA GLY A 120 -12.02 -17.62 -6.52
C GLY A 120 -11.57 -16.17 -6.42
N LEU A 121 -10.46 -15.91 -5.74
CA LEU A 121 -9.86 -14.57 -5.69
C LEU A 121 -9.24 -14.17 -7.04
N VAL A 122 -8.60 -15.11 -7.77
CA VAL A 122 -8.08 -14.87 -9.13
C VAL A 122 -9.23 -14.45 -10.02
N MET A 123 -10.28 -15.30 -10.04
CA MET A 123 -11.52 -15.00 -10.73
C MET A 123 -12.13 -13.68 -10.27
N ARG A 124 -12.02 -13.24 -9.02
CA ARG A 124 -12.62 -11.97 -8.59
C ARG A 124 -11.78 -10.74 -8.95
N CYS A 125 -10.46 -10.84 -8.92
CA CYS A 125 -9.57 -9.67 -8.88
C CYS A 125 -8.68 -9.51 -10.12
N GLU A 126 -8.80 -10.39 -11.12
CA GLU A 126 -7.97 -10.34 -12.33
C GLU A 126 -8.02 -9.02 -13.09
N SER A 127 -9.19 -8.38 -13.23
CA SER A 127 -9.28 -7.08 -13.93
C SER A 127 -8.51 -5.94 -13.25
N CYS A 128 -7.99 -6.16 -12.03
CA CYS A 128 -7.21 -5.19 -11.28
C CYS A 128 -5.74 -5.64 -11.08
N HIS A 129 -5.29 -6.73 -11.71
CA HIS A 129 -3.98 -7.33 -11.44
C HIS A 129 -3.40 -8.07 -12.65
N ALA A 130 -2.11 -7.87 -12.94
CA ALA A 130 -1.49 -8.33 -14.19
C ALA A 130 -1.04 -9.81 -14.21
N GLY A 131 -1.37 -10.60 -13.19
CA GLY A 131 -0.86 -11.98 -13.03
C GLY A 131 0.41 -12.06 -12.18
N GLY A 132 0.99 -13.26 -12.07
CA GLY A 132 2.13 -13.52 -11.20
C GLY A 132 1.74 -13.52 -9.71
N GLY A 133 2.74 -13.51 -8.82
CA GLY A 133 2.56 -13.48 -7.36
C GLY A 133 1.50 -14.47 -6.87
N TRP A 134 0.41 -13.96 -6.27
CA TRP A 134 -0.70 -14.77 -5.74
C TRP A 134 -1.61 -15.43 -6.78
N MET A 135 -1.47 -15.09 -8.05
CA MET A 135 -2.16 -15.81 -9.14
C MET A 135 -1.33 -16.96 -9.71
N GLU A 136 -0.02 -17.01 -9.41
CA GLU A 136 0.90 -18.06 -9.85
C GLU A 136 1.23 -19.04 -8.71
N LYS A 137 1.42 -18.53 -7.48
CA LYS A 137 1.99 -19.27 -6.36
C LYS A 137 1.09 -19.25 -5.13
N ASP A 138 1.11 -20.35 -4.39
CA ASP A 138 0.48 -20.47 -3.08
C ASP A 138 1.22 -19.65 -2.00
N ARG A 139 0.68 -19.62 -0.77
CA ARG A 139 1.29 -18.89 0.36
C ARG A 139 2.69 -19.39 0.75
N ASN A 140 3.10 -20.58 0.30
CA ASN A 140 4.45 -21.11 0.53
C ASN A 140 5.40 -20.85 -0.67
N GLY A 141 4.94 -20.16 -1.70
CA GLY A 141 5.71 -19.88 -2.91
C GLY A 141 5.78 -21.04 -3.90
N VAL A 142 4.93 -22.07 -3.74
CA VAL A 142 4.83 -23.19 -4.69
C VAL A 142 3.84 -22.82 -5.78
N ARG A 143 4.20 -23.03 -7.05
CA ARG A 143 3.28 -22.80 -8.17
C ARG A 143 2.09 -23.76 -8.07
N TYR A 144 0.86 -23.23 -8.16
CA TYR A 144 -0.35 -24.00 -7.81
C TYR A 144 -0.51 -25.29 -8.62
N ASP A 145 -0.24 -25.22 -9.92
CA ASP A 145 -0.35 -26.35 -10.85
C ASP A 145 0.83 -27.33 -10.75
N GLU A 146 1.84 -27.10 -9.91
CA GLU A 146 2.93 -28.04 -9.65
C GLU A 146 2.67 -28.93 -8.42
N LYS A 147 1.77 -28.52 -7.53
CA LYS A 147 1.39 -29.28 -6.33
C LYS A 147 0.71 -30.59 -6.72
N ASP A 148 1.03 -31.67 -6.00
CA ASP A 148 0.27 -32.93 -6.06
C ASP A 148 -1.07 -32.76 -5.34
N PRO A 149 -2.23 -32.82 -6.04
CA PRO A 149 -3.54 -32.62 -5.45
C PRO A 149 -3.87 -33.61 -4.33
N SER A 150 -3.31 -34.82 -4.36
CA SER A 150 -3.55 -35.85 -3.33
C SER A 150 -2.90 -35.53 -1.98
N THR A 151 -1.97 -34.56 -1.96
CA THR A 151 -1.25 -34.11 -0.76
C THR A 151 -1.87 -32.86 -0.13
N VAL A 152 -2.95 -32.33 -0.72
CA VAL A 152 -3.64 -31.14 -0.24
C VAL A 152 -4.61 -31.53 0.86
N GLU A 153 -4.54 -30.80 1.97
CA GLU A 153 -5.47 -30.98 3.09
C GLU A 153 -6.87 -30.46 2.73
N ALA A 154 -7.91 -31.10 3.29
CA ALA A 154 -9.28 -30.69 3.04
C ALA A 154 -9.53 -29.23 3.48
N PHE A 155 -10.20 -28.45 2.63
CA PHE A 155 -10.50 -27.03 2.85
C PHE A 155 -9.27 -26.11 2.95
N ASP A 156 -8.13 -26.48 2.37
CA ASP A 156 -6.99 -25.55 2.23
C ASP A 156 -7.41 -24.36 1.34
N GLY A 157 -7.30 -23.12 1.85
CA GLY A 157 -7.73 -21.91 1.13
C GLY A 157 -6.95 -21.59 -0.15
N ASP A 158 -5.80 -22.23 -0.35
CA ASP A 158 -5.00 -22.11 -1.57
C ASP A 158 -5.51 -23.06 -2.68
N TYR A 159 -6.13 -24.18 -2.31
CA TYR A 159 -6.45 -25.28 -3.23
C TYR A 159 -7.92 -25.68 -3.24
N PHE A 160 -8.75 -25.17 -2.33
CA PHE A 160 -10.19 -25.30 -2.36
C PHE A 160 -10.84 -23.98 -2.73
N ASN A 161 -12.00 -24.03 -3.36
CA ASN A 161 -12.78 -22.85 -3.69
C ASN A 161 -14.26 -23.05 -3.34
N ARG A 162 -14.93 -21.95 -3.00
CA ARG A 162 -16.36 -21.91 -2.73
C ARG A 162 -17.11 -21.55 -4.01
N GLY A 163 -18.26 -22.18 -4.22
CA GLY A 163 -19.13 -21.89 -5.36
C GLY A 163 -18.68 -22.55 -6.66
N THR A 164 -17.80 -23.55 -6.57
CA THR A 164 -17.39 -24.37 -7.71
C THR A 164 -17.40 -25.85 -7.33
N ASP A 165 -17.56 -26.74 -8.31
CA ASP A 165 -17.37 -28.18 -8.14
C ASP A 165 -15.90 -28.61 -8.40
N ALA A 166 -15.62 -29.90 -8.28
CA ALA A 166 -14.27 -30.46 -8.43
C ALA A 166 -13.75 -30.43 -9.87
N ASP A 167 -14.62 -30.15 -10.84
CA ASP A 167 -14.28 -30.00 -12.27
C ASP A 167 -14.11 -28.51 -12.66
N ASN A 168 -14.10 -27.63 -11.65
CA ASN A 168 -14.02 -26.17 -11.72
C ASN A 168 -15.29 -25.48 -12.25
N HIS A 169 -16.43 -26.17 -12.36
CA HIS A 169 -17.65 -25.54 -12.85
C HIS A 169 -18.40 -24.79 -11.74
N PRO A 170 -19.16 -23.73 -12.08
CA PRO A 170 -19.99 -23.01 -11.12
C PRO A 170 -20.95 -23.94 -10.36
N ALA A 171 -21.01 -23.76 -9.05
CA ALA A 171 -21.87 -24.51 -8.14
C ALA A 171 -22.52 -23.56 -7.11
N ALA A 172 -23.42 -24.09 -6.27
CA ALA A 172 -24.01 -23.31 -5.19
C ALA A 172 -22.92 -22.83 -4.20
N SER A 173 -23.09 -21.65 -3.60
CA SER A 173 -22.13 -21.09 -2.62
C SER A 173 -21.95 -21.92 -1.35
N SER A 174 -22.82 -22.90 -1.10
CA SER A 174 -22.66 -23.89 -0.03
C SER A 174 -21.65 -25.00 -0.38
N VAL A 175 -21.32 -25.17 -1.66
CA VAL A 175 -20.33 -26.14 -2.14
C VAL A 175 -18.93 -25.55 -1.99
N VAL A 176 -18.06 -26.33 -1.34
CA VAL A 176 -16.62 -26.06 -1.27
C VAL A 176 -15.91 -27.31 -1.76
N SER A 177 -15.15 -27.18 -2.83
CA SER A 177 -14.50 -28.29 -3.53
C SER A 177 -13.04 -27.96 -3.82
N GLN A 178 -12.23 -28.99 -4.07
CA GLN A 178 -10.85 -28.81 -4.47
C GLN A 178 -10.80 -28.30 -5.90
N TRP A 179 -10.09 -27.20 -6.12
CA TRP A 179 -9.86 -26.63 -7.45
C TRP A 179 -8.83 -27.45 -8.21
N ASN A 180 -9.13 -27.79 -9.46
CA ASN A 180 -8.23 -28.49 -10.34
C ASN A 180 -7.25 -27.50 -11.01
N TRP A 181 -6.13 -27.24 -10.33
CA TRP A 181 -5.03 -26.40 -10.84
C TRP A 181 -4.29 -27.03 -12.03
N LYS A 182 -4.29 -28.37 -12.17
CA LYS A 182 -3.66 -29.04 -13.32
C LYS A 182 -4.40 -28.73 -14.62
N LYS A 183 -5.73 -28.73 -14.56
CA LYS A 183 -6.64 -28.36 -15.66
C LYS A 183 -6.53 -26.86 -15.98
N SER A 184 -6.74 -26.01 -14.97
CA SER A 184 -6.79 -24.56 -15.16
C SER A 184 -5.44 -23.90 -15.48
N GLY A 185 -4.34 -24.48 -14.97
CA GLY A 185 -3.05 -23.81 -14.91
C GLY A 185 -3.08 -22.60 -13.98
N VAL A 186 -2.19 -21.64 -14.22
CA VAL A 186 -2.04 -20.43 -13.40
C VAL A 186 -1.97 -19.19 -14.28
N VAL A 187 -2.14 -18.01 -13.68
CA VAL A 187 -1.95 -16.74 -14.41
C VAL A 187 -0.53 -16.25 -14.16
N GLU A 188 0.35 -16.47 -15.14
CA GLU A 188 1.70 -15.88 -15.15
C GLU A 188 1.62 -14.34 -15.25
N ASN A 189 2.67 -13.63 -14.81
CA ASN A 189 2.77 -12.18 -14.99
C ASN A 189 2.70 -11.83 -16.48
N ASP A 190 1.70 -11.04 -16.87
CA ASP A 190 1.50 -10.59 -18.23
C ASP A 190 2.36 -9.35 -18.53
N CYS A 191 3.58 -9.59 -19.02
CA CYS A 191 4.49 -8.51 -19.40
C CYS A 191 3.90 -7.60 -20.50
N LEU A 192 3.04 -8.12 -21.37
CA LEU A 192 2.51 -7.38 -22.51
C LEU A 192 1.41 -6.40 -22.10
N LYS A 193 0.73 -6.65 -20.98
CA LYS A 193 -0.20 -5.68 -20.37
C LYS A 193 0.46 -4.35 -19.99
N CYS A 194 1.80 -4.30 -19.91
CA CYS A 194 2.55 -3.06 -19.63
C CYS A 194 3.50 -2.63 -20.76
N HIS A 195 4.01 -3.57 -21.55
CA HIS A 195 5.07 -3.30 -22.53
C HIS A 195 4.60 -3.27 -23.99
N VAL A 196 3.34 -3.61 -24.27
CA VAL A 196 2.83 -3.52 -25.64
C VAL A 196 2.60 -2.07 -26.07
N ASP A 197 2.78 -1.80 -27.35
CA ASP A 197 2.31 -0.56 -27.97
C ASP A 197 0.80 -0.63 -28.23
N LEU A 198 0.02 0.15 -27.46
CA LEU A 198 -1.44 0.14 -27.55
C LEU A 198 -1.96 0.71 -28.88
N ASP A 199 -1.19 1.56 -29.56
CA ASP A 199 -1.59 2.17 -30.84
C ASP A 199 -1.61 1.13 -31.99
N ASN A 200 -0.93 0.00 -31.81
CA ASN A 200 -0.87 -1.09 -32.80
C ASN A 200 -1.89 -2.20 -32.54
N LEU A 201 -2.80 -2.03 -31.56
CA LEU A 201 -3.84 -3.00 -31.33
C LEU A 201 -4.94 -2.88 -32.39
N VAL A 202 -5.30 -3.99 -33.01
CA VAL A 202 -6.32 -4.06 -34.07
C VAL A 202 -7.33 -5.14 -33.74
N VAL A 203 -8.58 -4.90 -34.13
CA VAL A 203 -9.61 -5.94 -34.12
C VAL A 203 -9.39 -6.82 -35.35
N PRO A 204 -9.27 -8.15 -35.21
CA PRO A 204 -9.10 -9.04 -36.34
C PRO A 204 -10.27 -8.98 -37.34
N ASP A 205 -9.97 -9.16 -38.62
CA ASP A 205 -10.97 -9.20 -39.69
C ASP A 205 -12.03 -10.30 -39.42
N GLY A 206 -13.31 -9.94 -39.49
CA GLY A 206 -14.42 -10.87 -39.28
C GLY A 206 -14.87 -11.03 -37.82
N VAL A 207 -14.23 -10.33 -36.89
CA VAL A 207 -14.68 -10.22 -35.50
C VAL A 207 -15.43 -8.91 -35.30
N THR A 208 -16.67 -8.96 -34.79
CA THR A 208 -17.44 -7.76 -34.43
C THR A 208 -17.30 -7.50 -32.94
N VAL A 209 -16.76 -6.33 -32.57
CA VAL A 209 -16.69 -5.89 -31.17
C VAL A 209 -18.11 -5.56 -30.67
N THR A 210 -18.54 -6.16 -29.57
CA THR A 210 -19.81 -5.83 -28.93
C THR A 210 -19.75 -4.43 -28.32
N ALA A 211 -20.90 -3.80 -28.06
CA ALA A 211 -20.95 -2.46 -27.48
C ALA A 211 -20.26 -2.33 -26.10
N SER A 212 -19.94 -3.45 -25.44
CA SER A 212 -19.24 -3.52 -24.15
C SER A 212 -17.71 -3.47 -24.25
N SER A 213 -17.10 -3.88 -25.37
CA SER A 213 -15.63 -3.89 -25.54
C SER A 213 -15.10 -2.64 -26.23
N GLY A 214 -15.85 -1.98 -27.11
CA GLY A 214 -15.58 -0.64 -27.64
C GLY A 214 -14.38 -0.49 -28.60
N ASP A 215 -13.26 -1.15 -28.33
CA ASP A 215 -12.00 -1.14 -29.09
C ASP A 215 -11.24 -2.51 -28.98
N ALA A 216 -10.02 -2.57 -29.53
CA ALA A 216 -9.21 -3.78 -29.56
C ALA A 216 -8.69 -4.20 -28.17
N LEU A 217 -8.34 -3.25 -27.31
CA LEU A 217 -7.88 -3.53 -25.94
C LEU A 217 -9.04 -4.10 -25.11
N GLY A 218 -10.21 -3.46 -25.16
CA GLY A 218 -11.41 -3.95 -24.48
C GLY A 218 -11.89 -5.32 -24.99
N MET A 219 -11.61 -5.66 -26.26
CA MET A 219 -11.80 -7.03 -26.76
C MET A 219 -10.85 -8.02 -26.08
N ALA A 220 -9.55 -7.72 -26.01
CA ALA A 220 -8.59 -8.58 -25.33
C ALA A 220 -8.91 -8.77 -23.84
N ASP A 221 -9.25 -7.68 -23.13
CA ASP A 221 -9.65 -7.75 -21.74
C ASP A 221 -10.92 -8.57 -21.54
N SER A 222 -11.90 -8.45 -22.45
CA SER A 222 -13.14 -9.24 -22.38
C SER A 222 -12.87 -10.73 -22.59
N VAL A 223 -12.03 -11.09 -23.55
CA VAL A 223 -11.63 -12.50 -23.78
C VAL A 223 -10.84 -13.02 -22.57
N ARG A 224 -9.81 -12.29 -22.13
CA ARG A 224 -9.03 -12.63 -20.95
C ARG A 224 -9.92 -12.87 -19.74
N ARG A 225 -10.84 -11.94 -19.48
CA ARG A 225 -11.66 -11.94 -18.28
C ARG A 225 -12.80 -12.97 -18.33
N TYR A 226 -13.70 -12.80 -19.30
CA TYR A 226 -15.00 -13.48 -19.30
C TYR A 226 -14.97 -14.83 -19.99
N VAL A 227 -14.03 -15.04 -20.91
CA VAL A 227 -13.89 -16.31 -21.65
C VAL A 227 -12.85 -17.22 -20.98
N PHE A 228 -11.76 -16.65 -20.49
CA PHE A 228 -10.71 -17.46 -19.87
C PHE A 228 -10.78 -17.51 -18.36
N ILE A 229 -10.66 -16.36 -17.69
CA ILE A 229 -10.53 -16.35 -16.23
C ILE A 229 -11.80 -16.82 -15.52
N ASP A 230 -12.98 -16.29 -15.87
CA ASP A 230 -14.24 -16.66 -15.21
C ASP A 230 -14.64 -18.14 -15.41
N ASP A 231 -14.17 -18.78 -16.49
CA ASP A 231 -14.38 -20.20 -16.81
C ASP A 231 -13.21 -21.11 -16.36
N GLY A 232 -12.19 -20.55 -15.72
CA GLY A 232 -11.09 -21.31 -15.13
C GLY A 232 -9.99 -21.74 -16.11
N HIS A 233 -9.86 -21.09 -17.28
CA HIS A 233 -8.76 -21.25 -18.24
C HIS A 233 -7.62 -20.25 -17.94
N PHE A 234 -6.98 -20.39 -16.77
CA PHE A 234 -5.99 -19.41 -16.29
C PHE A 234 -4.73 -19.37 -17.16
N ARG A 235 -4.27 -20.53 -17.65
CA ARG A 235 -3.08 -20.68 -18.50
C ARG A 235 -3.18 -19.90 -19.81
N GLU A 236 -4.38 -19.79 -20.35
CA GLU A 236 -4.66 -19.19 -21.65
C GLU A 236 -4.72 -17.65 -21.60
N SER A 237 -4.96 -17.09 -20.41
CA SER A 237 -5.28 -15.68 -20.19
C SER A 237 -4.30 -14.69 -20.84
N ASN A 238 -2.99 -14.90 -20.72
CA ASN A 238 -1.97 -14.03 -21.30
C ASN A 238 -1.89 -14.09 -22.83
N THR A 239 -2.52 -15.09 -23.47
CA THR A 239 -2.59 -15.18 -24.94
C THR A 239 -3.62 -14.22 -25.52
N ALA A 240 -4.59 -13.75 -24.73
CA ALA A 240 -5.68 -12.89 -25.22
C ALA A 240 -5.19 -11.60 -25.89
N ILE A 241 -4.19 -10.92 -25.32
CA ILE A 241 -3.64 -9.68 -25.89
C ILE A 241 -2.92 -9.90 -27.22
N LEU A 242 -2.40 -11.11 -27.47
CA LEU A 242 -1.74 -11.46 -28.72
C LEU A 242 -2.70 -11.59 -29.90
N GLU A 243 -4.01 -11.79 -29.64
CA GLU A 243 -5.03 -11.84 -30.70
C GLU A 243 -5.25 -10.49 -31.36
N VAL A 244 -5.03 -9.41 -30.61
CA VAL A 244 -5.25 -8.04 -31.09
C VAL A 244 -3.94 -7.31 -31.38
N LEU A 245 -2.80 -7.89 -31.03
CA LEU A 245 -1.50 -7.28 -31.26
C LEU A 245 -1.02 -7.46 -32.71
N ASN A 246 -1.02 -6.37 -33.47
CA ASN A 246 -0.44 -6.35 -34.81
C ASN A 246 0.98 -5.77 -34.78
N ILE A 247 1.99 -6.61 -34.99
CA ILE A 247 3.39 -6.17 -34.99
C ILE A 247 3.81 -5.41 -36.27
N ASN A 248 2.89 -5.19 -37.22
CA ASN A 248 3.18 -4.41 -38.43
C ASN A 248 3.17 -2.90 -38.16
N THR A 249 4.35 -2.32 -37.98
CA THR A 249 4.52 -0.87 -37.78
C THR A 249 4.48 -0.02 -39.06
N SER A 250 4.27 -0.63 -40.23
CA SER A 250 4.23 0.13 -41.50
C SER A 250 2.93 0.91 -41.72
N GLY A 251 1.89 0.63 -40.91
CA GLY A 251 0.57 1.25 -41.03
C GLY A 251 -0.22 0.81 -42.28
N ASP A 252 0.26 -0.18 -43.03
CA ASP A 252 -0.42 -0.78 -44.17
C ASP A 252 -1.35 -1.93 -43.73
N PRO A 253 -2.69 -1.76 -43.76
CA PRO A 253 -3.64 -2.79 -43.36
C PRO A 253 -3.55 -4.06 -44.22
N ALA A 254 -2.97 -3.97 -45.43
CA ALA A 254 -2.77 -5.13 -46.31
C ALA A 254 -1.61 -6.05 -45.85
N GLN A 255 -0.91 -5.70 -44.77
CA GLN A 255 0.19 -6.45 -44.18
C GLN A 255 -0.08 -6.78 -42.70
N ASP A 256 -1.28 -7.29 -42.39
CA ASP A 256 -1.59 -7.78 -41.06
C ASP A 256 -0.59 -8.85 -40.58
N LYS A 257 0.03 -8.61 -39.42
CA LYS A 257 0.95 -9.51 -38.72
C LYS A 257 0.47 -9.83 -37.31
N THR A 258 -0.85 -9.90 -37.11
CA THR A 258 -1.42 -10.45 -35.88
C THR A 258 -0.85 -11.84 -35.58
N LEU A 259 -0.48 -12.09 -34.33
CA LEU A 259 0.32 -13.26 -33.94
C LEU A 259 -0.51 -14.55 -33.85
N VAL A 260 -1.74 -14.44 -33.36
CA VAL A 260 -2.64 -15.56 -33.14
C VAL A 260 -4.09 -15.14 -33.35
N THR A 261 -4.96 -16.05 -33.74
CA THR A 261 -6.40 -15.85 -33.65
C THR A 261 -7.04 -17.03 -32.93
N PHE A 262 -8.14 -16.77 -32.21
CA PHE A 262 -8.97 -17.87 -31.70
C PHE A 262 -9.94 -18.32 -32.79
N ALA A 263 -10.19 -19.62 -32.92
CA ALA A 263 -11.33 -20.08 -33.70
C ALA A 263 -12.61 -19.62 -33.02
N ARG A 264 -13.58 -19.15 -33.81
CA ARG A 264 -14.83 -18.59 -33.31
C ARG A 264 -16.02 -19.07 -34.13
N THR A 265 -17.16 -19.24 -33.48
CA THR A 265 -18.46 -19.52 -34.13
C THR A 265 -19.52 -18.49 -33.75
N ASP A 266 -20.39 -18.18 -34.71
CA ASP A 266 -21.56 -17.31 -34.49
C ASP A 266 -22.50 -17.95 -33.47
N LYS A 267 -22.89 -17.19 -32.44
CA LYS A 267 -23.92 -17.62 -31.50
C LYS A 267 -25.17 -16.77 -31.61
N GLU A 268 -26.34 -17.41 -31.56
CA GLU A 268 -27.59 -16.70 -31.30
C GLU A 268 -27.55 -16.15 -29.87
N THR A 269 -27.39 -14.84 -29.70
CA THR A 269 -27.37 -14.22 -28.38
C THR A 269 -28.77 -14.12 -27.79
N VAL A 270 -28.93 -14.60 -26.57
CA VAL A 270 -30.01 -14.21 -25.64
C VAL A 270 -29.49 -13.09 -24.75
N ASP A 271 -30.27 -12.02 -24.60
CA ASP A 271 -29.91 -10.93 -23.68
C ASP A 271 -29.89 -11.40 -22.21
N HIS A 272 -29.45 -10.54 -21.29
CA HIS A 272 -29.42 -10.81 -19.84
C HIS A 272 -30.82 -11.09 -19.23
N SER A 273 -31.89 -10.96 -20.03
CA SER A 273 -33.28 -11.26 -19.66
C SER A 273 -33.81 -12.55 -20.34
N GLY A 274 -32.97 -13.27 -21.08
CA GLY A 274 -33.31 -14.50 -21.79
C GLY A 274 -34.01 -14.31 -23.13
N ASN A 275 -34.02 -13.11 -23.71
CA ASN A 275 -34.66 -12.86 -25.02
C ASN A 275 -33.69 -13.05 -26.18
N VAL A 276 -34.08 -13.86 -27.17
CA VAL A 276 -33.32 -14.07 -28.41
C VAL A 276 -33.34 -12.78 -29.25
N VAL A 277 -32.17 -12.28 -29.63
CA VAL A 277 -32.06 -11.10 -30.52
C VAL A 277 -32.44 -11.50 -31.97
N PRO A 278 -33.26 -10.71 -32.71
CA PRO A 278 -33.85 -11.17 -33.99
C PRO A 278 -32.92 -11.12 -35.22
N ALA A 279 -33.33 -11.88 -36.24
CA ALA A 279 -32.65 -12.18 -37.51
C ALA A 279 -32.50 -11.03 -38.54
N ASP A 280 -32.48 -9.76 -38.13
CA ASP A 280 -32.20 -8.63 -39.05
C ASP A 280 -30.70 -8.31 -39.21
N GLY A 281 -29.84 -9.11 -38.58
CA GLY A 281 -28.42 -9.23 -38.94
C GLY A 281 -27.50 -8.14 -38.40
N SER A 282 -27.84 -7.52 -37.25
CA SER A 282 -27.02 -6.46 -36.65
C SER A 282 -26.45 -6.78 -35.25
N ILE A 283 -26.35 -8.05 -34.86
CA ILE A 283 -25.50 -8.51 -33.74
C ILE A 283 -24.90 -9.87 -34.12
N THR A 284 -23.57 -9.98 -34.17
CA THR A 284 -22.83 -11.26 -34.24
C THR A 284 -21.82 -11.26 -33.10
N ASP A 285 -22.24 -11.73 -31.93
CA ASP A 285 -21.27 -12.08 -30.89
C ASP A 285 -20.63 -13.41 -31.31
N VAL A 286 -19.32 -13.40 -31.53
CA VAL A 286 -18.54 -14.55 -31.99
C VAL A 286 -17.81 -15.15 -30.79
N GLU A 287 -18.27 -16.30 -30.29
CA GLU A 287 -17.67 -16.95 -29.13
C GLU A 287 -16.40 -17.71 -29.52
N VAL A 288 -15.43 -17.76 -28.60
CA VAL A 288 -14.23 -18.58 -28.76
C VAL A 288 -14.61 -20.05 -28.71
N ASP A 289 -14.18 -20.81 -29.71
CA ASP A 289 -14.42 -22.25 -29.78
C ASP A 289 -13.45 -23.01 -28.87
N PHE A 290 -14.01 -23.95 -28.11
CA PHE A 290 -13.24 -24.89 -27.30
C PHE A 290 -13.36 -26.31 -27.86
N ALA A 291 -12.26 -27.06 -27.85
CA ALA A 291 -12.27 -28.48 -28.17
C ALA A 291 -11.54 -29.28 -27.09
N ALA A 292 -11.98 -30.52 -26.88
CA ALA A 292 -11.37 -31.41 -25.90
C ALA A 292 -9.93 -31.77 -26.30
N ASP A 293 -9.00 -31.65 -25.36
CA ASP A 293 -7.63 -32.13 -25.48
C ASP A 293 -7.53 -33.66 -25.26
N ALA A 294 -6.30 -34.16 -25.13
CA ALA A 294 -6.04 -35.59 -24.94
C ALA A 294 -6.59 -36.15 -23.62
N ASP A 295 -6.75 -35.29 -22.61
CA ASP A 295 -7.26 -35.63 -21.28
C ASP A 295 -8.78 -35.38 -21.17
N GLY A 296 -9.37 -34.78 -22.21
CA GLY A 296 -10.80 -34.50 -22.32
C GLY A 296 -11.19 -33.10 -21.82
N ASP A 297 -10.22 -32.28 -21.43
CA ASP A 297 -10.43 -30.92 -20.98
C ASP A 297 -10.63 -30.00 -22.19
N LEU A 298 -11.61 -29.12 -22.11
CA LEU A 298 -11.91 -28.17 -23.17
C LEU A 298 -10.81 -27.11 -23.25
N GLN A 299 -10.21 -26.90 -24.42
CA GLN A 299 -9.16 -25.91 -24.65
C GLN A 299 -9.52 -25.00 -25.81
N PRO A 300 -9.22 -23.69 -25.74
CA PRO A 300 -9.48 -22.79 -26.86
C PRO A 300 -8.64 -23.19 -28.06
N GLN A 301 -9.22 -23.06 -29.25
CA GLN A 301 -8.54 -23.40 -30.50
C GLN A 301 -7.71 -22.22 -31.01
N LEU A 302 -6.39 -22.33 -30.90
CA LEU A 302 -5.41 -21.29 -31.27
C LEU A 302 -4.90 -21.48 -32.70
N ASN A 303 -4.93 -20.42 -33.50
CA ASN A 303 -4.37 -20.39 -34.85
C ASN A 303 -3.20 -19.40 -34.92
N TRP A 304 -1.98 -19.90 -34.69
CA TRP A 304 -0.77 -19.08 -34.78
C TRP A 304 -0.43 -18.73 -36.23
N ASN A 305 -0.13 -17.45 -36.49
CA ASN A 305 0.20 -16.93 -37.83
C ASN A 305 1.70 -17.05 -38.12
N PRO A 306 2.15 -17.98 -38.98
CA PRO A 306 3.58 -18.16 -39.24
C PRO A 306 4.23 -16.97 -39.95
N ASN A 307 3.44 -16.12 -40.63
CA ASN A 307 3.95 -14.95 -41.36
C ASN A 307 4.31 -13.77 -40.43
N ALA A 308 3.84 -13.80 -39.19
CA ALA A 308 4.25 -12.84 -38.15
C ALA A 308 5.66 -13.15 -37.59
N PHE A 309 6.22 -14.32 -37.92
CA PHE A 309 7.53 -14.75 -37.45
C PHE A 309 8.59 -14.61 -38.55
N THR A 310 9.82 -14.30 -38.14
CA THR A 310 11.02 -14.36 -38.96
C THR A 310 11.31 -15.79 -39.43
N ALA A 311 12.24 -15.96 -40.38
CA ALA A 311 12.65 -17.27 -40.88
C ALA A 311 13.22 -18.19 -39.78
N GLU A 312 13.75 -17.60 -38.70
CA GLU A 312 14.24 -18.29 -37.51
C GLU A 312 13.14 -18.61 -36.48
N GLY A 313 11.86 -18.31 -36.77
CA GLY A 313 10.74 -18.56 -35.87
C GLY A 313 10.65 -17.58 -34.69
N LYS A 314 11.17 -16.36 -34.85
CA LYS A 314 11.20 -15.29 -33.84
C LYS A 314 10.32 -14.10 -34.23
N VAL A 315 9.90 -13.30 -33.27
CA VAL A 315 9.10 -12.10 -33.46
C VAL A 315 9.94 -10.83 -33.27
N GLU A 316 9.70 -9.84 -34.14
CA GLU A 316 10.17 -8.47 -33.99
C GLU A 316 8.99 -7.64 -33.46
N MET A 317 8.91 -7.48 -32.15
CA MET A 317 7.76 -6.84 -31.50
C MET A 317 8.10 -5.39 -31.09
N PRO A 318 7.32 -4.39 -31.51
CA PRO A 318 7.38 -3.04 -30.94
C PRO A 318 6.93 -3.08 -29.48
N MET A 319 7.74 -2.54 -28.58
CA MET A 319 7.46 -2.47 -27.16
C MET A 319 7.81 -1.11 -26.59
N VAL A 320 7.07 -0.69 -25.57
CA VAL A 320 7.41 0.48 -24.76
C VAL A 320 8.35 0.07 -23.63
N ARG A 321 9.39 0.89 -23.38
CA ARG A 321 10.35 0.64 -22.31
C ARG A 321 9.75 0.90 -20.93
N PHE A 322 8.85 1.88 -20.84
CA PHE A 322 8.08 2.20 -19.66
C PHE A 322 6.59 2.25 -20.07
N PRO A 323 5.67 1.70 -19.25
CA PRO A 323 4.25 1.74 -19.54
C PRO A 323 3.76 3.20 -19.64
N ALA A 324 2.86 3.48 -20.59
CA ALA A 324 2.22 4.78 -20.70
C ALA A 324 1.09 4.92 -19.67
N ASN A 325 0.47 6.11 -19.61
CA ASN A 325 -0.63 6.37 -18.67
C ASN A 325 -1.78 5.37 -18.85
N ASP A 326 -2.12 5.03 -20.09
CA ASP A 326 -3.25 4.17 -20.40
C ASP A 326 -3.06 2.74 -19.87
N HIS A 327 -1.83 2.20 -19.89
CA HIS A 327 -1.51 0.92 -19.26
C HIS A 327 -1.74 0.95 -17.74
N CYS A 328 -1.40 2.04 -17.07
CA CYS A 328 -1.70 2.19 -15.63
C CYS A 328 -3.21 2.34 -15.41
N MET A 329 -3.87 3.11 -16.27
CA MET A 329 -5.27 3.45 -16.12
C MET A 329 -6.19 2.28 -16.36
N ASP A 330 -5.79 1.27 -17.13
CA ASP A 330 -6.55 0.02 -17.31
C ASP A 330 -7.00 -0.59 -15.96
N CYS A 331 -6.07 -0.75 -15.01
CA CYS A 331 -6.39 -1.21 -13.66
C CYS A 331 -6.86 -0.08 -12.72
N HIS A 332 -6.37 1.15 -12.93
CA HIS A 332 -6.61 2.29 -12.03
C HIS A 332 -7.78 3.20 -12.42
N VAL A 333 -8.65 2.80 -13.37
CA VAL A 333 -9.81 3.57 -13.84
C VAL A 333 -10.66 4.13 -12.71
N THR A 334 -10.83 3.39 -11.62
CA THR A 334 -11.70 3.81 -10.52
C THR A 334 -11.15 4.99 -9.73
N SER A 335 -9.87 5.35 -9.88
CA SER A 335 -9.23 6.48 -9.21
C SER A 335 -9.92 7.81 -9.53
N ASN A 336 -10.42 8.00 -10.75
CA ASN A 336 -11.19 9.20 -11.12
C ASN A 336 -12.47 9.36 -10.28
N SER A 337 -13.22 8.27 -10.14
CA SER A 337 -14.51 8.23 -9.47
C SER A 337 -14.39 8.15 -7.95
N ARG A 338 -13.22 7.74 -7.46
CA ARG A 338 -12.97 7.49 -6.03
C ARG A 338 -12.19 8.60 -5.37
N ARG A 339 -11.23 9.21 -6.06
CA ARG A 339 -10.30 10.22 -5.52
C ARG A 339 -10.44 11.59 -6.19
N GLY A 340 -11.19 11.70 -7.30
CA GLY A 340 -11.14 12.89 -8.15
C GLY A 340 -9.80 13.01 -8.88
N PHE A 341 -9.14 11.86 -9.11
CA PHE A 341 -7.89 11.77 -9.86
C PHE A 341 -8.19 11.78 -11.36
N TYR A 342 -7.90 12.88 -12.03
CA TYR A 342 -7.99 12.95 -13.48
C TYR A 342 -6.57 12.74 -13.97
N GLY A 343 -6.24 11.46 -14.07
CA GLY A 343 -4.92 10.97 -14.40
C GLY A 343 -4.41 11.63 -15.66
N PHE A 344 -3.21 12.17 -15.56
CA PHE A 344 -2.35 12.65 -16.63
C PHE A 344 -2.86 12.34 -18.06
N GLY A 345 -3.04 13.36 -18.87
CA GLY A 345 -3.55 13.27 -20.23
C GLY A 345 -3.86 14.67 -20.77
N GLU A 346 -4.42 14.78 -21.97
CA GLU A 346 -4.73 16.09 -22.58
C GLU A 346 -5.68 16.94 -21.72
N GLY A 347 -6.62 16.31 -21.01
CA GLY A 347 -7.54 17.01 -20.11
C GLY A 347 -6.91 17.58 -18.84
N ALA A 348 -5.64 17.25 -18.54
CA ALA A 348 -4.90 17.85 -17.42
C ALA A 348 -4.09 19.10 -17.83
N SER A 349 -4.07 19.42 -19.13
CA SER A 349 -3.37 20.59 -19.65
C SER A 349 -4.09 21.87 -19.28
N ALA A 350 -3.40 22.76 -18.57
CA ALA A 350 -3.90 24.09 -18.25
C ALA A 350 -4.20 24.90 -19.52
N VAL A 351 -5.41 25.46 -19.61
CA VAL A 351 -5.79 26.43 -20.64
C VAL A 351 -5.55 27.83 -20.11
N TYR A 352 -5.03 28.74 -20.95
CA TYR A 352 -4.74 30.11 -20.55
C TYR A 352 -5.56 31.10 -21.38
N ASP A 353 -6.14 32.09 -20.72
CA ASP A 353 -6.84 33.21 -21.34
C ASP A 353 -5.88 33.99 -22.25
N GLU A 354 -6.30 34.26 -23.49
CA GLU A 354 -5.45 34.89 -24.50
C GLU A 354 -5.23 36.40 -24.27
N GLU A 355 -6.09 37.08 -23.49
CA GLU A 355 -6.01 38.52 -23.23
C GLU A 355 -5.06 38.86 -22.07
N ASP A 356 -5.10 38.09 -20.98
CA ASP A 356 -4.33 38.38 -19.76
C ASP A 356 -3.39 37.25 -19.30
N GLY A 357 -3.44 36.08 -19.92
CA GLY A 357 -2.57 34.94 -19.61
C GLY A 357 -2.90 34.25 -18.28
N THR A 358 -4.08 34.51 -17.70
CA THR A 358 -4.58 33.78 -16.53
C THR A 358 -5.02 32.37 -16.92
N ILE A 359 -5.01 31.44 -15.97
CA ILE A 359 -5.48 30.07 -16.23
C ILE A 359 -7.02 30.05 -16.25
N GLU A 360 -7.61 29.39 -17.24
CA GLU A 360 -9.02 29.02 -17.21
C GLU A 360 -9.17 27.82 -16.29
N GLU A 361 -9.77 28.03 -15.12
CA GLU A 361 -9.77 27.04 -14.05
C GLU A 361 -10.61 25.78 -14.37
N ASP A 362 -9.95 24.62 -14.47
CA ASP A 362 -10.56 23.28 -14.49
C ASP A 362 -10.08 22.43 -13.29
N TYR A 363 -10.95 21.59 -12.74
CA TYR A 363 -10.61 20.70 -11.62
C TYR A 363 -9.59 19.61 -12.00
N GLN A 364 -9.37 19.40 -13.30
CA GLN A 364 -8.44 18.44 -13.89
C GLN A 364 -7.04 19.02 -14.13
N ASP A 365 -6.89 20.35 -14.11
CA ASP A 365 -5.63 21.01 -14.40
C ASP A 365 -4.48 20.51 -13.51
N ASP A 366 -3.31 20.33 -14.12
CA ASP A 366 -2.04 20.14 -13.42
C ASP A 366 -0.97 21.07 -13.98
N VAL A 367 -0.42 21.94 -13.13
CA VAL A 367 0.60 22.92 -13.54
C VAL A 367 1.92 22.31 -14.01
N HIS A 368 2.16 21.04 -13.67
CA HIS A 368 3.36 20.35 -14.07
C HIS A 368 3.24 19.78 -15.48
N LYS A 369 2.03 19.53 -15.99
CA LYS A 369 1.80 18.97 -17.34
C LYS A 369 2.49 19.85 -18.40
N GLY A 370 3.29 19.23 -19.26
CA GLY A 370 4.04 19.91 -20.32
C GLY A 370 5.30 20.66 -19.88
N LYS A 371 5.64 20.69 -18.58
CA LYS A 371 6.90 21.26 -18.11
C LYS A 371 8.06 20.28 -18.31
N THR A 372 9.29 20.78 -18.33
CA THR A 372 10.49 19.93 -18.45
C THR A 372 11.22 19.84 -17.12
N TRP A 373 11.49 18.62 -16.66
CA TRP A 373 12.38 18.35 -15.53
C TRP A 373 13.75 17.89 -16.03
N THR A 374 14.82 18.35 -15.39
CA THR A 374 16.19 17.90 -15.67
C THR A 374 16.80 17.30 -14.42
N GLU A 375 17.14 16.02 -14.49
CA GLU A 375 17.72 15.27 -13.40
C GLU A 375 19.20 15.66 -13.15
N ALA A 376 19.74 15.34 -11.97
CA ALA A 376 21.12 15.69 -11.60
C ALA A 376 22.18 15.17 -12.58
N ASN A 377 21.88 14.11 -13.33
CA ASN A 377 22.74 13.53 -14.36
C ASN A 377 22.69 14.29 -15.71
N GLY A 378 21.88 15.35 -15.82
CA GLY A 378 21.72 16.18 -17.02
C GLY A 378 20.67 15.68 -18.01
N GLU A 379 19.96 14.59 -17.71
CA GLU A 379 18.89 14.07 -18.55
C GLU A 379 17.60 14.84 -18.32
N SER A 380 16.98 15.31 -19.40
CA SER A 380 15.72 16.06 -19.37
C SER A 380 14.56 15.22 -19.89
N ARG A 381 13.38 15.38 -19.29
CA ARG A 381 12.10 14.80 -19.73
C ARG A 381 10.99 15.83 -19.60
N THR A 382 10.01 15.78 -20.51
CA THR A 382 8.77 16.52 -20.35
C THR A 382 7.80 15.71 -19.48
N ILE A 383 7.14 16.39 -18.54
CA ILE A 383 6.15 15.81 -17.65
C ILE A 383 4.85 15.58 -18.43
N GLU A 384 4.81 14.46 -19.15
CA GLU A 384 3.68 14.05 -19.98
C GLU A 384 2.93 12.84 -19.42
N ASN A 385 3.63 11.99 -18.67
CA ASN A 385 3.13 10.73 -18.17
C ASN A 385 3.60 10.43 -16.74
N CYS A 386 3.00 9.39 -16.15
CA CYS A 386 3.27 8.93 -14.80
C CYS A 386 4.75 8.59 -14.56
N ASN A 387 5.50 8.18 -15.58
CA ASN A 387 6.87 7.66 -15.43
C ASN A 387 7.86 8.67 -14.86
N VAL A 388 7.61 9.96 -15.05
CA VAL A 388 8.44 11.01 -14.45
C VAL A 388 8.54 10.84 -12.94
N CYS A 389 7.43 10.50 -12.29
CA CYS A 389 7.34 10.38 -10.84
C CYS A 389 7.35 8.91 -10.38
N HIS A 390 6.76 8.02 -11.17
CA HIS A 390 6.42 6.65 -10.75
C HIS A 390 7.40 5.57 -11.24
N SER A 391 8.39 5.93 -12.08
CA SER A 391 9.30 4.95 -12.69
C SER A 391 10.75 5.14 -12.27
N ARG A 392 11.35 4.05 -11.80
CA ARG A 392 12.81 3.96 -11.58
C ARG A 392 13.53 4.09 -12.91
N ASN A 393 14.75 4.63 -12.90
CA ASN A 393 15.63 4.66 -14.08
C ASN A 393 15.08 5.43 -15.31
N TYR A 394 13.94 6.12 -15.20
CA TYR A 394 13.32 6.86 -16.30
C TYR A 394 14.25 7.96 -16.87
N PHE A 395 15.05 8.56 -15.98
CA PHE A 395 16.07 9.57 -16.30
C PHE A 395 17.44 8.97 -16.61
N ASN A 396 17.58 7.66 -16.85
CA ASN A 396 18.86 7.11 -17.32
C ASN A 396 19.17 7.59 -18.75
N PRO A 397 20.46 7.73 -19.13
CA PRO A 397 20.84 8.20 -20.46
C PRO A 397 20.27 7.32 -21.59
N PRO A 398 19.91 7.88 -22.77
CA PRO A 398 19.38 7.20 -23.98
C PRO A 398 20.03 5.87 -24.39
N HIS A 399 21.31 5.75 -24.12
CA HIS A 399 22.16 4.63 -24.51
C HIS A 399 22.46 3.68 -23.35
N ALA A 400 21.94 3.96 -22.15
CA ALA A 400 22.02 3.04 -21.03
C ALA A 400 20.97 1.94 -21.23
N ASN A 401 21.42 0.68 -21.11
CA ASN A 401 20.51 -0.46 -21.06
C ASN A 401 19.46 -0.24 -19.97
N ALA A 402 18.21 -0.62 -20.23
CA ALA A 402 17.24 -0.74 -19.17
C ALA A 402 17.75 -1.81 -18.19
N ASP A 403 17.74 -1.50 -16.89
CA ASP A 403 17.93 -2.52 -15.88
C ASP A 403 16.63 -3.33 -15.81
N VAL A 404 16.47 -4.21 -16.79
CA VAL A 404 15.31 -5.11 -16.94
C VAL A 404 15.25 -6.19 -15.87
N ASP A 405 16.35 -6.39 -15.16
CA ASP A 405 16.43 -7.30 -14.02
C ASP A 405 16.13 -6.57 -12.70
N ALA A 406 15.82 -5.26 -12.70
CA ALA A 406 15.35 -4.59 -11.50
C ALA A 406 13.99 -5.17 -11.04
N SER A 407 13.76 -5.19 -9.73
CA SER A 407 12.42 -5.52 -9.21
C SER A 407 11.40 -4.53 -9.78
N HIS A 408 10.28 -5.05 -10.29
CA HIS A 408 9.23 -4.25 -10.90
C HIS A 408 8.32 -3.59 -9.87
N ASP A 409 8.86 -3.18 -8.70
CA ASP A 409 8.08 -2.34 -7.80
C ASP A 409 8.06 -0.94 -8.39
N PHE A 410 6.89 -0.59 -8.93
CA PHE A 410 6.56 0.77 -9.31
C PHE A 410 6.66 1.66 -8.10
N LEU A 411 7.19 2.85 -8.31
CA LEU A 411 7.29 3.84 -7.25
C LEU A 411 5.86 4.26 -6.91
N LYS A 412 5.28 3.77 -5.82
CA LYS A 412 3.88 4.02 -5.49
C LYS A 412 3.77 5.10 -4.42
N GLY A 413 2.71 5.89 -4.51
CA GLY A 413 2.31 6.83 -3.47
C GLY A 413 1.44 6.16 -2.41
N ASN A 414 1.30 6.87 -1.31
CA ASN A 414 0.68 6.37 -0.10
C ASN A 414 -0.84 6.09 -0.22
N SER A 415 -1.33 4.93 0.24
CA SER A 415 -2.77 4.62 0.23
C SER A 415 -3.17 3.70 1.37
N ASP A 416 -4.08 4.14 2.25
CA ASP A 416 -4.59 3.40 3.43
C ASP A 416 -5.56 2.26 3.05
N MET A 417 -5.43 1.79 1.83
CA MET A 417 -6.12 0.61 1.35
C MET A 417 -5.36 -0.67 1.71
N ASP A 418 -4.09 -0.53 2.09
CA ASP A 418 -3.22 -1.60 2.51
C ASP A 418 -2.80 -1.39 3.97
N VAL A 419 -2.58 -2.50 4.66
CA VAL A 419 -2.24 -2.54 6.08
C VAL A 419 -0.72 -2.39 6.28
N HIS A 420 0.08 -2.58 5.22
CA HIS A 420 1.55 -2.52 5.19
C HIS A 420 2.03 -1.29 4.41
N ASN A 421 1.64 -0.11 4.89
CA ASN A 421 2.02 1.17 4.29
C ASN A 421 3.56 1.33 4.16
N ASP A 422 4.36 0.76 5.05
CA ASP A 422 5.83 0.79 4.98
C ASP A 422 6.42 0.06 3.76
N LYS A 423 5.70 -0.91 3.19
CA LYS A 423 6.07 -1.53 1.90
C LYS A 423 5.51 -0.81 0.69
N ASP A 424 4.39 -0.10 0.83
CA ASP A 424 3.89 0.86 -0.17
C ASP A 424 4.92 1.98 -0.47
N TYR A 425 5.87 2.19 0.46
CA TYR A 425 6.84 3.29 0.50
C TYR A 425 8.25 2.95 -0.05
N SER A 426 8.51 1.70 -0.43
CA SER A 426 9.89 1.25 -0.66
C SER A 426 10.05 0.59 -2.02
N PRO A 427 10.45 1.36 -3.06
CA PRO A 427 10.76 2.79 -3.11
C PRO A 427 9.61 3.72 -3.49
N ASN A 428 9.71 4.98 -3.09
CA ASN A 428 8.72 6.04 -3.29
C ASN A 428 8.69 6.68 -4.65
N ALA A 429 7.49 7.13 -5.02
CA ALA A 429 7.33 8.09 -6.11
C ALA A 429 8.13 9.37 -5.81
N LYS A 430 8.54 10.10 -6.85
CA LYS A 430 9.15 11.41 -6.65
C LYS A 430 8.13 12.35 -5.99
N SER A 431 8.45 12.84 -4.80
CA SER A 431 7.61 13.76 -4.02
C SER A 431 7.76 15.22 -4.46
N CYS A 432 6.91 16.09 -3.91
CA CYS A 432 7.01 17.53 -4.15
C CYS A 432 8.38 18.05 -3.71
N GLU A 433 8.82 17.60 -2.54
CA GLU A 433 10.09 17.93 -1.92
C GLU A 433 11.25 17.46 -2.78
N TYR A 434 11.17 16.28 -3.42
CA TYR A 434 12.20 15.82 -4.35
C TYR A 434 12.52 16.86 -5.43
N CYS A 435 11.50 17.44 -6.07
CA CYS A 435 11.70 18.42 -7.13
C CYS A 435 11.97 19.84 -6.60
N HIS A 436 11.31 20.24 -5.51
CA HIS A 436 11.23 21.63 -5.08
C HIS A 436 12.14 22.01 -3.89
N ASP A 437 12.66 21.04 -3.11
CA ASP A 437 13.38 21.31 -1.85
C ASP A 437 14.61 20.41 -1.59
N ASN A 438 14.46 19.09 -1.70
CA ASN A 438 15.44 18.04 -1.39
C ASN A 438 16.33 17.61 -2.58
N SER A 439 16.12 18.16 -3.78
CA SER A 439 17.07 17.99 -4.89
C SER A 439 18.31 18.87 -4.69
N ASN A 440 19.34 18.64 -5.50
CA ASN A 440 20.48 19.56 -5.58
C ASN A 440 19.94 21.01 -5.68
N PRO A 441 20.40 21.98 -4.86
CA PRO A 441 19.89 23.35 -4.85
C PRO A 441 19.81 24.01 -6.25
N ALA A 442 20.71 23.62 -7.16
CA ALA A 442 20.68 24.08 -8.55
C ALA A 442 19.46 23.58 -9.35
N MET A 443 18.96 22.39 -9.05
CA MET A 443 17.75 21.81 -9.66
C MET A 443 16.49 22.45 -9.08
N ALA A 444 16.43 22.63 -7.76
CA ALA A 444 15.30 23.31 -7.10
C ALA A 444 15.07 24.73 -7.68
N VAL A 445 16.14 25.49 -7.96
CA VAL A 445 16.05 26.81 -8.62
C VAL A 445 15.33 26.74 -9.98
N THR A 446 15.47 25.63 -10.72
CA THR A 446 14.77 25.45 -12.01
C THR A 446 13.33 24.98 -11.86
N ALA A 447 13.02 24.27 -10.77
CA ALA A 447 11.66 23.82 -10.45
C ALA A 447 10.79 24.96 -9.89
N ASN A 448 11.40 25.84 -9.09
CA ASN A 448 10.70 26.85 -8.33
C ASN A 448 10.46 28.10 -9.20
N PRO A 449 9.20 28.53 -9.42
CA PRO A 449 8.90 29.73 -10.21
C PRO A 449 9.54 31.01 -9.67
N SER A 450 9.84 31.04 -8.36
CA SER A 450 10.50 32.16 -7.70
C SER A 450 12.01 32.25 -8.00
N GLY A 451 12.61 31.16 -8.49
CA GLY A 451 14.06 31.01 -8.71
C GLY A 451 14.86 30.77 -7.42
N ASP A 452 14.20 30.43 -6.31
CA ASP A 452 14.84 30.13 -5.03
C ASP A 452 15.13 28.63 -4.89
N SER A 453 16.10 28.27 -4.05
CA SER A 453 16.61 26.90 -3.97
C SER A 453 15.92 26.02 -2.92
N ASN A 454 14.90 26.54 -2.24
CA ASN A 454 14.13 25.82 -1.21
C ASN A 454 12.72 26.40 -1.12
N MET A 455 11.81 25.63 -0.55
CA MET A 455 10.39 25.98 -0.51
C MET A 455 10.05 27.08 0.49
N GLN A 456 10.84 27.25 1.55
CA GLN A 456 10.63 28.33 2.50
C GLN A 456 10.87 29.69 1.83
N ASP A 457 12.02 29.89 1.20
CA ASP A 457 12.38 31.16 0.55
C ASP A 457 11.43 31.48 -0.61
N ALA A 458 11.05 30.45 -1.39
CA ALA A 458 10.10 30.58 -2.49
C ALA A 458 8.75 31.11 -2.01
N HIS A 459 8.16 30.50 -0.98
CA HIS A 459 6.87 30.92 -0.43
C HIS A 459 6.94 32.26 0.28
N GLU A 460 8.01 32.52 1.06
CA GLU A 460 8.20 33.82 1.69
C GLU A 460 8.20 34.96 0.67
N LYS A 461 8.79 34.73 -0.51
CA LYS A 461 8.82 35.71 -1.59
C LYS A 461 7.47 35.82 -2.29
N LEU A 462 6.86 34.70 -2.67
CA LEU A 462 5.60 34.69 -3.42
C LEU A 462 4.43 35.21 -2.60
N TRP A 463 4.29 34.83 -1.33
CA TRP A 463 3.22 35.33 -0.45
C TRP A 463 3.37 36.83 -0.10
N LYS A 464 4.60 37.35 -0.09
CA LYS A 464 4.84 38.80 0.02
C LYS A 464 4.39 39.52 -1.26
N LEU A 465 4.59 38.92 -2.42
CA LEU A 465 4.22 39.50 -3.72
C LEU A 465 2.72 39.46 -4.00
N SER A 466 2.02 38.40 -3.59
CA SER A 466 0.56 38.28 -3.71
C SER A 466 -0.20 39.23 -2.77
N GLY A 467 0.44 39.65 -1.67
CA GLY A 467 -0.18 40.49 -0.65
C GLY A 467 -0.84 39.69 0.48
N ASP A 468 -0.73 38.36 0.49
CA ASP A 468 -1.31 37.48 1.52
C ASP A 468 -0.72 37.74 2.91
N MET A 469 0.52 38.26 2.94
CA MET A 469 1.21 38.66 4.16
C MET A 469 1.07 40.16 4.48
N SER A 470 0.19 40.88 3.77
CA SER A 470 -0.06 42.30 4.03
C SER A 470 -0.53 42.52 5.47
N GLY A 471 0.08 43.48 6.15
CA GLY A 471 -0.20 43.78 7.57
C GLY A 471 0.54 42.89 8.58
N GLN A 472 1.20 41.80 8.17
CA GLN A 472 2.00 40.98 9.08
C GLN A 472 3.38 41.62 9.37
N PRO A 473 3.91 41.55 10.61
CA PRO A 473 5.26 42.01 10.90
C PRO A 473 6.32 41.23 10.11
N ALA A 474 7.31 41.91 9.55
CA ALA A 474 8.34 41.29 8.71
C ALA A 474 9.10 40.13 9.41
N GLY A 475 9.28 40.20 10.74
CA GLY A 475 9.92 39.14 11.54
C GLY A 475 9.02 37.92 11.84
N GLU A 476 7.74 38.00 11.51
CA GLU A 476 6.77 36.90 11.70
C GLU A 476 6.52 36.13 10.39
N VAL A 477 6.76 36.74 9.22
CA VAL A 477 6.51 36.10 7.91
C VAL A 477 7.25 34.77 7.77
N ALA A 478 8.56 34.75 8.07
CA ALA A 478 9.37 33.54 8.00
C ALA A 478 8.87 32.43 8.96
N LYS A 479 8.40 32.81 10.16
CA LYS A 479 7.84 31.86 11.12
C LYS A 479 6.51 31.29 10.64
N ILE A 480 5.66 32.13 10.06
CA ILE A 480 4.36 31.74 9.54
C ILE A 480 4.55 30.76 8.37
N THR A 481 5.41 31.08 7.40
CA THR A 481 5.73 30.20 6.28
C THR A 481 6.29 28.87 6.76
N LYS A 482 7.26 28.89 7.66
CA LYS A 482 7.81 27.66 8.24
C LYS A 482 6.77 26.81 8.97
N ALA A 483 5.92 27.43 9.78
CA ALA A 483 4.88 26.70 10.52
C ALA A 483 3.87 25.99 9.60
N HIS A 484 3.54 26.60 8.45
CA HIS A 484 2.68 25.95 7.46
C HIS A 484 3.39 24.78 6.79
N LEU A 485 4.61 24.96 6.29
CA LEU A 485 5.38 23.88 5.65
C LEU A 485 5.70 22.71 6.61
N ASP A 486 5.74 22.94 7.92
CA ASP A 486 5.97 21.87 8.91
C ASP A 486 4.71 21.08 9.27
N VAL A 487 3.49 21.60 9.02
CA VAL A 487 2.24 21.03 9.54
C VAL A 487 1.18 20.81 8.45
N VAL A 488 1.21 21.55 7.34
CA VAL A 488 0.24 21.49 6.25
C VAL A 488 0.96 20.99 5.01
N SER A 489 0.48 19.90 4.43
CA SER A 489 1.06 19.34 3.21
C SER A 489 0.88 20.28 2.01
N CYS A 490 1.80 20.23 1.03
CA CYS A 490 1.68 20.99 -0.21
C CYS A 490 0.32 20.73 -0.90
N GLN A 491 -0.11 19.47 -0.85
CA GLN A 491 -1.38 18.97 -1.38
C GLN A 491 -2.58 19.68 -0.77
N ALA A 492 -2.59 19.92 0.55
CA ALA A 492 -3.71 20.57 1.24
C ALA A 492 -3.97 22.00 0.74
N CYS A 493 -2.92 22.71 0.29
CA CYS A 493 -3.05 24.07 -0.23
C CYS A 493 -3.24 24.13 -1.74
N HIS A 494 -2.58 23.25 -2.49
CA HIS A 494 -2.51 23.33 -3.95
C HIS A 494 -3.47 22.38 -4.68
N ILE A 495 -4.24 21.57 -3.96
CA ILE A 495 -5.15 20.58 -4.55
C ILE A 495 -6.56 20.78 -4.00
N THR A 496 -7.23 21.82 -4.54
CA THR A 496 -8.59 22.25 -4.19
C THR A 496 -9.59 21.98 -5.33
N ASP A 497 -10.86 22.36 -5.11
CA ASP A 497 -11.92 22.41 -6.11
C ASP A 497 -12.14 21.11 -6.89
N LYS A 498 -12.01 19.97 -6.20
CA LYS A 498 -12.10 18.66 -6.85
C LYS A 498 -13.52 18.26 -7.15
N ALA A 499 -13.68 17.54 -8.26
CA ALA A 499 -14.93 16.94 -8.67
C ALA A 499 -14.79 15.43 -8.81
N VAL A 500 -15.91 14.71 -8.65
CA VAL A 500 -16.03 13.30 -9.03
C VAL A 500 -17.17 13.17 -10.02
N ARG A 501 -16.85 12.72 -11.24
CA ARG A 501 -17.82 12.61 -12.34
C ARG A 501 -18.58 13.94 -12.58
N GLY A 502 -17.85 15.05 -12.54
CA GLY A 502 -18.39 16.41 -12.68
C GLY A 502 -19.11 16.97 -11.45
N THR A 503 -19.29 16.20 -10.37
CA THR A 503 -19.88 16.68 -9.13
C THR A 503 -18.79 17.18 -8.18
N PRO A 504 -18.75 18.48 -7.82
CA PRO A 504 -17.80 19.02 -6.86
C PRO A 504 -17.88 18.30 -5.50
N PHE A 505 -16.75 18.16 -4.82
CA PHE A 505 -16.69 17.70 -3.43
C PHE A 505 -15.59 18.45 -2.68
N GLU A 506 -15.86 18.76 -1.43
CA GLU A 506 -14.87 19.31 -0.51
C GLU A 506 -14.04 18.16 0.10
N PRO A 507 -12.71 18.18 0.02
CA PRO A 507 -11.86 17.25 0.75
C PRO A 507 -12.04 17.36 2.27
N MET A 508 -11.80 16.26 2.98
CA MET A 508 -11.57 16.28 4.42
C MET A 508 -10.06 16.29 4.69
N PHE A 509 -9.69 16.59 5.94
CA PHE A 509 -8.29 16.75 6.32
C PHE A 509 -7.98 15.94 7.58
N ARG A 510 -6.81 15.27 7.60
CA ARG A 510 -6.33 14.45 8.72
C ARG A 510 -4.81 14.57 8.86
N TYR A 511 -4.28 14.22 10.03
CA TYR A 511 -2.84 14.00 10.20
C TYR A 511 -2.44 12.64 9.62
N ARG A 512 -1.31 12.62 8.92
CA ARG A 512 -0.65 11.41 8.47
C ARG A 512 0.87 11.61 8.52
N GLU A 513 1.61 10.54 8.77
CA GLU A 513 3.05 10.54 8.55
C GLU A 513 3.38 10.69 7.06
N ASP A 514 4.20 11.68 6.74
CA ASP A 514 4.76 11.96 5.42
C ASP A 514 6.11 11.25 5.22
N GLU A 515 6.69 11.28 4.02
CA GLU A 515 7.97 10.62 3.67
C GLU A 515 9.13 10.93 4.62
N ASN A 516 9.10 12.10 5.22
CA ASN A 516 10.12 12.60 6.12
C ASN A 516 9.89 12.18 7.60
N GLY A 517 8.91 11.32 7.87
CA GLY A 517 8.54 10.87 9.22
C GLY A 517 7.77 11.91 10.05
N LYS A 518 7.45 13.09 9.49
CA LYS A 518 6.64 14.11 10.18
C LYS A 518 5.17 13.86 9.96
N GLN A 519 4.36 14.19 10.96
CA GLN A 519 2.91 14.23 10.80
C GLN A 519 2.49 15.56 10.15
N THR A 520 1.88 15.49 8.97
CA THR A 520 1.32 16.66 8.26
C THR A 520 -0.17 16.48 7.99
N ILE A 521 -0.87 17.60 7.81
CA ILE A 521 -2.28 17.65 7.44
C ILE A 521 -2.37 17.39 5.94
N ILE A 522 -3.04 16.31 5.58
CA ILE A 522 -3.20 15.87 4.19
C ILE A 522 -4.68 15.84 3.78
N PRO A 523 -5.03 16.31 2.56
CA PRO A 523 -6.39 16.20 2.06
C PRO A 523 -6.69 14.76 1.67
N TYR A 524 -7.90 14.33 1.98
CA TYR A 524 -8.37 13.01 1.63
C TYR A 524 -9.88 13.02 1.39
N LYS A 525 -10.37 12.05 0.63
CA LYS A 525 -11.80 11.82 0.47
C LYS A 525 -12.26 10.73 1.43
N PRO A 526 -13.12 11.04 2.42
CA PRO A 526 -13.65 10.03 3.32
C PRO A 526 -14.53 9.05 2.54
N LYS A 527 -14.49 7.78 2.95
CA LYS A 527 -15.43 6.77 2.46
C LYS A 527 -15.99 6.01 3.65
N PRO A 528 -17.11 6.51 4.22
CA PRO A 528 -17.79 5.75 5.25
C PRO A 528 -18.23 4.41 4.69
N ARG A 529 -18.09 3.39 5.54
CA ARG A 529 -18.44 2.01 5.30
C ARG A 529 -19.11 1.47 6.54
N TYR A 530 -19.83 0.37 6.37
CA TYR A 530 -20.23 -0.44 7.50
C TYR A 530 -19.98 -1.91 7.24
N TYR A 531 -19.87 -2.64 8.34
CA TYR A 531 -19.74 -4.09 8.34
C TYR A 531 -20.37 -4.63 9.62
N TRP A 532 -20.75 -5.90 9.59
CA TRP A 532 -21.24 -6.59 10.78
C TRP A 532 -20.11 -7.41 11.39
N LYS A 533 -19.95 -7.31 12.71
CA LYS A 533 -19.01 -8.16 13.47
C LYS A 533 -19.64 -8.68 14.74
N ASP A 534 -19.09 -9.75 15.27
CA ASP A 534 -19.30 -10.11 16.66
C ASP A 534 -18.53 -9.16 17.58
N LYS A 535 -19.21 -8.55 18.54
CA LYS A 535 -18.62 -7.59 19.48
C LYS A 535 -17.61 -8.24 20.42
N ASN A 536 -17.79 -9.52 20.73
CA ASN A 536 -17.01 -10.19 21.78
C ASN A 536 -15.67 -10.71 21.26
N ASN A 537 -15.60 -11.13 20.00
CA ASN A 537 -14.38 -11.69 19.40
C ASN A 537 -13.87 -10.95 18.15
N ASN A 538 -14.56 -9.89 17.71
CA ASN A 538 -14.24 -9.07 16.53
C ASN A 538 -14.29 -9.78 15.18
N VAL A 539 -14.81 -11.00 15.09
CA VAL A 539 -14.99 -11.70 13.81
C VAL A 539 -16.02 -10.95 12.97
N VAL A 540 -15.59 -10.48 11.80
CA VAL A 540 -16.47 -9.88 10.81
C VAL A 540 -17.25 -10.97 10.07
N LEU A 541 -18.58 -10.82 10.01
CA LEU A 541 -19.41 -11.69 9.18
C LEU A 541 -19.02 -11.49 7.73
N ASN A 542 -18.67 -12.55 7.02
CA ASN A 542 -18.28 -12.49 5.61
C ASN A 542 -19.51 -12.41 4.68
N LYS A 543 -19.32 -12.28 3.37
CA LYS A 543 -20.45 -12.07 2.43
C LYS A 543 -21.41 -13.26 2.42
N THR A 544 -20.89 -14.48 2.36
CA THR A 544 -21.66 -15.71 2.33
C THR A 544 -22.54 -15.83 3.57
N GLN A 545 -21.97 -15.53 4.74
CA GLN A 545 -22.69 -15.55 6.01
C GLN A 545 -23.78 -14.48 6.07
N ARG A 546 -23.48 -13.24 5.65
CA ARG A 546 -24.47 -12.15 5.62
C ARG A 546 -25.63 -12.46 4.67
N ASP A 547 -25.32 -12.98 3.49
CA ASP A 547 -26.33 -13.26 2.47
C ASP A 547 -27.20 -14.48 2.81
N SER A 548 -26.73 -15.38 3.69
CA SER A 548 -27.43 -16.63 4.06
C SER A 548 -28.82 -16.45 4.67
N ILE A 549 -29.11 -15.29 5.26
CA ILE A 549 -30.39 -14.96 5.89
C ILE A 549 -31.38 -14.29 4.92
N TYR A 550 -30.96 -13.93 3.71
CA TYR A 550 -31.81 -13.24 2.76
C TYR A 550 -32.42 -14.20 1.75
N GLN A 551 -33.71 -13.97 1.44
CA GLN A 551 -34.40 -14.69 0.37
C GLN A 551 -35.15 -13.69 -0.51
N ALA A 552 -34.95 -13.80 -1.83
CA ALA A 552 -35.71 -13.05 -2.81
C ALA A 552 -37.17 -13.55 -2.88
N VAL A 553 -38.09 -12.62 -3.08
CA VAL A 553 -39.52 -12.90 -3.24
C VAL A 553 -39.92 -12.52 -4.67
N TYR A 554 -40.44 -13.50 -5.40
CA TYR A 554 -40.89 -13.35 -6.77
C TYR A 554 -42.42 -13.48 -6.82
N ASP A 555 -43.06 -12.75 -7.74
CA ASP A 555 -44.46 -12.96 -8.06
C ASP A 555 -44.66 -14.23 -8.93
N ALA A 556 -45.92 -14.50 -9.29
CA ALA A 556 -46.26 -15.65 -10.11
C ALA A 556 -45.70 -15.57 -11.55
N ASP A 557 -45.34 -14.37 -12.01
CA ASP A 557 -44.79 -14.11 -13.34
C ASP A 557 -43.24 -14.11 -13.32
N GLY A 558 -42.62 -14.35 -12.16
CA GLY A 558 -41.17 -14.42 -11.99
C GLY A 558 -40.50 -13.06 -11.77
N ASN A 559 -41.25 -11.97 -11.56
CA ASN A 559 -40.68 -10.66 -11.29
C ASN A 559 -40.30 -10.54 -9.81
N LEU A 560 -39.13 -9.95 -9.53
CA LEU A 560 -38.70 -9.66 -8.18
C LEU A 560 -39.61 -8.59 -7.54
N THR A 561 -40.33 -8.95 -6.48
CA THR A 561 -41.28 -8.06 -5.78
C THR A 561 -40.80 -7.60 -4.41
N GLY A 562 -39.77 -8.24 -3.87
CA GLY A 562 -39.17 -7.87 -2.59
C GLY A 562 -38.21 -8.92 -2.07
N GLY A 563 -37.85 -8.79 -0.80
CA GLY A 563 -37.02 -9.76 -0.09
C GLY A 563 -37.52 -10.00 1.32
N LYS A 564 -36.94 -11.00 1.97
CA LYS A 564 -37.20 -11.29 3.38
C LYS A 564 -35.93 -11.73 4.08
N ILE A 565 -35.84 -11.38 5.35
CA ILE A 565 -34.87 -11.93 6.29
C ILE A 565 -35.49 -13.15 6.95
N VAL A 566 -34.77 -14.26 6.96
CA VAL A 566 -35.21 -15.53 7.52
C VAL A 566 -34.29 -15.99 8.65
N ASP A 567 -34.86 -16.80 9.54
CA ASP A 567 -34.09 -17.55 10.51
C ASP A 567 -33.22 -18.59 9.77
N PRO A 568 -31.89 -18.59 9.94
CA PRO A 568 -30.99 -19.42 9.15
C PRO A 568 -31.07 -20.93 9.49
N GLU A 569 -31.72 -21.31 10.59
CA GLU A 569 -31.90 -22.71 10.99
C GLU A 569 -33.25 -23.27 10.52
N THR A 570 -34.32 -22.49 10.66
CA THR A 570 -35.70 -22.93 10.40
C THR A 570 -36.25 -22.45 9.06
N GLY A 571 -35.65 -21.44 8.44
CA GLY A 571 -36.16 -20.76 7.25
C GLY A 571 -37.42 -19.91 7.50
N ALA A 572 -37.84 -19.76 8.76
CA ALA A 572 -39.00 -18.95 9.13
C ALA A 572 -38.74 -17.47 8.82
N THR A 573 -39.75 -16.77 8.32
CA THR A 573 -39.62 -15.33 8.03
C THR A 573 -39.57 -14.53 9.32
N ILE A 574 -38.52 -13.72 9.48
CA ILE A 574 -38.35 -12.78 10.58
C ILE A 574 -38.99 -11.45 10.18
N THR A 575 -38.62 -10.90 9.03
CA THR A 575 -39.16 -9.64 8.52
C THR A 575 -39.03 -9.54 6.99
N ASN A 576 -39.74 -8.59 6.38
CA ASN A 576 -39.66 -8.29 4.95
C ASN A 576 -38.74 -7.08 4.71
N VAL A 577 -38.01 -7.12 3.60
CA VAL A 577 -37.14 -6.05 3.15
C VAL A 577 -37.40 -5.75 1.68
N THR A 578 -36.93 -4.60 1.21
CA THR A 578 -36.95 -4.32 -0.23
C THR A 578 -35.90 -5.20 -0.94
N ALA A 579 -36.13 -5.51 -2.21
CA ALA A 579 -35.12 -6.12 -3.06
C ALA A 579 -35.21 -5.58 -4.48
N TYR A 580 -34.06 -5.44 -5.14
CA TYR A 580 -33.96 -4.98 -6.52
C TYR A 580 -32.78 -5.65 -7.22
N ILE A 581 -32.80 -5.71 -8.55
CA ILE A 581 -31.68 -6.21 -9.34
C ILE A 581 -30.71 -5.05 -9.64
N SER A 582 -29.43 -5.27 -9.41
CA SER A 582 -28.36 -4.33 -9.78
C SER A 582 -27.17 -5.10 -10.30
N HIS A 583 -26.73 -4.76 -11.51
CA HIS A 583 -25.63 -5.44 -12.23
C HIS A 583 -25.82 -6.98 -12.25
N GLY A 584 -27.03 -7.42 -12.64
CA GLY A 584 -27.37 -8.85 -12.74
C GLY A 584 -27.55 -9.60 -11.41
N SER A 585 -27.38 -8.95 -10.26
CA SER A 585 -27.50 -9.57 -8.93
C SER A 585 -28.60 -8.96 -8.08
N VAL A 586 -29.28 -9.77 -7.26
CA VAL A 586 -30.28 -9.28 -6.28
C VAL A 586 -29.58 -8.51 -5.16
N ARG A 587 -30.09 -7.34 -4.84
CA ARG A 587 -29.69 -6.51 -3.70
C ARG A 587 -30.86 -6.39 -2.75
N PHE A 588 -30.61 -6.61 -1.47
CA PHE A 588 -31.58 -6.46 -0.39
C PHE A 588 -31.40 -5.10 0.28
N GLY A 589 -32.50 -4.43 0.61
CA GLY A 589 -32.48 -3.20 1.38
C GLY A 589 -32.39 -3.46 2.88
N ASP A 590 -32.14 -2.38 3.63
CA ASP A 590 -32.09 -2.42 5.08
C ASP A 590 -33.50 -2.58 5.70
N PRO A 591 -33.60 -3.11 6.94
CA PRO A 591 -34.85 -3.14 7.69
C PRO A 591 -35.49 -1.75 7.88
N ALA A 592 -36.83 -1.70 7.92
CA ALA A 592 -37.58 -0.43 7.93
C ALA A 592 -37.94 0.08 9.34
N THR A 593 -37.74 -0.72 10.39
CA THR A 593 -38.08 -0.36 11.78
C THR A 593 -37.02 -0.84 12.77
N TYR A 594 -37.03 -0.27 13.98
CA TYR A 594 -36.16 -0.71 15.08
C TYR A 594 -36.32 -2.21 15.39
N ASP A 595 -37.56 -2.71 15.48
CA ASP A 595 -37.82 -4.12 15.80
C ASP A 595 -37.33 -5.06 14.69
N ASP A 596 -37.41 -4.63 13.42
CA ASP A 596 -36.88 -5.40 12.30
C ASP A 596 -35.35 -5.46 12.31
N PHE A 597 -34.67 -4.39 12.74
CA PHE A 597 -33.22 -4.38 12.97
C PHE A 597 -32.81 -5.29 14.13
N VAL A 598 -33.61 -5.36 15.20
CA VAL A 598 -33.41 -6.35 16.28
C VAL A 598 -33.53 -7.76 15.72
N GLY A 599 -34.53 -8.01 14.85
CA GLY A 599 -34.69 -9.29 14.14
C GLY A 599 -33.48 -9.64 13.26
N LEU A 600 -32.94 -8.67 12.51
CA LEU A 600 -31.72 -8.84 11.71
C LEU A 600 -30.51 -9.20 12.59
N LYS A 601 -30.30 -8.47 13.70
CA LYS A 601 -29.25 -8.80 14.68
C LYS A 601 -29.41 -10.23 15.19
N MET A 602 -30.62 -10.64 15.58
CA MET A 602 -30.88 -12.00 16.08
C MET A 602 -30.58 -13.08 15.02
N ALA A 603 -30.87 -12.81 13.74
CA ALA A 603 -30.54 -13.70 12.64
C ALA A 603 -29.01 -13.85 12.50
N TYR A 604 -28.26 -12.75 12.59
CA TYR A 604 -26.79 -12.77 12.57
C TYR A 604 -26.16 -13.41 13.80
N ASP A 605 -26.72 -13.18 15.00
CA ASP A 605 -26.32 -13.92 16.22
C ASP A 605 -26.46 -15.43 15.98
N LYS A 606 -27.54 -15.87 15.31
CA LYS A 606 -27.76 -17.27 14.96
C LYS A 606 -26.75 -17.78 13.92
N VAL A 607 -26.42 -17.01 12.88
CA VAL A 607 -25.38 -17.37 11.89
C VAL A 607 -24.02 -17.56 12.58
N LEU A 608 -23.63 -16.63 13.47
CA LEU A 608 -22.40 -16.74 14.26
C LEU A 608 -22.42 -17.98 15.16
N SER A 609 -23.55 -18.26 15.81
CA SER A 609 -23.73 -19.46 16.64
C SER A 609 -23.58 -20.75 15.84
N LEU A 610 -24.20 -20.83 14.65
CA LEU A 610 -24.07 -21.98 13.73
C LEU A 610 -22.63 -22.14 13.22
N SER A 611 -21.85 -21.05 13.16
CA SER A 611 -20.43 -21.05 12.82
C SER A 611 -19.51 -21.37 14.01
N GLY A 612 -20.08 -21.66 15.20
CA GLY A 612 -19.36 -22.08 16.39
C GLY A 612 -19.01 -20.97 17.39
N VAL A 613 -19.47 -19.73 17.18
CA VAL A 613 -19.26 -18.63 18.15
C VAL A 613 -20.15 -18.84 19.38
N THR A 614 -19.54 -18.75 20.57
CA THR A 614 -20.26 -18.84 21.84
C THR A 614 -20.69 -17.45 22.32
N ASN A 615 -21.95 -17.31 22.77
CA ASN A 615 -22.55 -16.03 23.16
C ASN A 615 -22.37 -14.91 22.13
N PRO A 616 -22.83 -15.12 20.88
CA PRO A 616 -22.66 -14.11 19.83
C PRO A 616 -23.41 -12.82 20.19
N ASP A 617 -22.79 -11.70 19.84
CA ASP A 617 -23.36 -10.36 19.94
C ASP A 617 -23.01 -9.57 18.67
N ALA A 618 -23.75 -9.81 17.60
CA ALA A 618 -23.62 -9.14 16.33
C ALA A 618 -23.93 -7.64 16.47
N VAL A 619 -23.03 -6.82 15.96
CA VAL A 619 -23.18 -5.36 15.90
C VAL A 619 -22.87 -4.85 14.51
N LEU A 620 -23.64 -3.85 14.08
CA LEU A 620 -23.39 -3.08 12.87
C LEU A 620 -22.40 -1.98 13.20
N VAL A 621 -21.22 -2.07 12.61
CA VAL A 621 -20.15 -1.12 12.85
C VAL A 621 -20.07 -0.15 11.67
N TRP A 622 -20.29 1.13 11.95
CA TRP A 622 -19.97 2.20 11.02
C TRP A 622 -18.53 2.63 11.23
N SER A 623 -17.81 2.73 10.11
CA SER A 623 -16.37 2.92 10.09
C SER A 623 -15.94 3.67 8.83
N GLU A 624 -14.65 3.95 8.73
CA GLU A 624 -14.01 4.75 7.69
C GLU A 624 -12.67 4.12 7.34
N ILE A 625 -12.75 2.86 6.90
CA ILE A 625 -11.61 1.95 6.81
C ILE A 625 -10.77 2.21 5.56
N ASN A 626 -11.36 2.87 4.56
CA ASN A 626 -10.74 3.16 3.28
C ASN A 626 -10.70 4.67 3.08
N GLN A 627 -9.50 5.23 2.98
CA GLN A 627 -9.30 6.67 2.86
C GLN A 627 -8.50 6.97 1.61
N TYR A 628 -9.08 7.78 0.72
CA TYR A 628 -8.43 8.11 -0.52
C TYR A 628 -7.68 9.42 -0.36
N LEU A 629 -6.37 9.33 -0.18
CA LEU A 629 -5.52 10.51 -0.27
C LEU A 629 -5.67 11.20 -1.63
N ILE A 630 -5.60 12.52 -1.58
CA ILE A 630 -5.60 13.37 -2.77
C ILE A 630 -4.17 13.90 -2.94
N SER A 631 -3.54 13.57 -4.07
CA SER A 631 -2.10 13.81 -4.29
C SER A 631 -1.73 14.28 -5.70
N HIS A 632 -2.71 14.57 -6.57
CA HIS A 632 -2.49 14.91 -7.98
C HIS A 632 -3.38 16.09 -8.42
N ASN A 633 -3.16 16.59 -9.64
CA ASN A 633 -3.86 17.72 -10.23
C ASN A 633 -3.59 19.00 -9.43
N THR A 634 -2.29 19.32 -9.30
CA THR A 634 -1.80 20.50 -8.58
C THR A 634 -2.17 21.77 -9.35
N ARG A 635 -2.86 22.69 -8.69
CA ARG A 635 -3.30 23.95 -9.28
C ARG A 635 -2.24 25.06 -9.16
N PRO A 636 -2.31 26.10 -10.00
CA PRO A 636 -1.43 27.27 -9.88
C PRO A 636 -1.54 27.96 -8.52
N ALA A 637 -0.48 28.68 -8.15
CA ALA A 637 -0.43 29.43 -6.90
C ALA A 637 -1.53 30.50 -6.75
N VAL A 638 -2.09 31.02 -7.85
CA VAL A 638 -3.21 31.97 -7.78
C VAL A 638 -4.54 31.32 -7.39
N SER A 639 -4.65 30.00 -7.57
CA SER A 639 -5.83 29.19 -7.27
C SER A 639 -5.60 28.26 -6.08
N SER A 640 -4.49 28.41 -5.35
CA SER A 640 -4.26 27.70 -4.09
C SER A 640 -5.08 28.32 -2.96
N VAL A 641 -5.31 27.56 -1.90
CA VAL A 641 -6.02 28.01 -0.68
C VAL A 641 -5.45 29.34 -0.18
N GLN A 642 -6.32 30.33 -0.02
CA GLN A 642 -5.96 31.62 0.54
C GLN A 642 -6.09 31.62 2.07
N CYS A 643 -5.34 32.50 2.74
CA CYS A 643 -5.35 32.59 4.20
C CYS A 643 -6.75 32.75 4.80
N ALA A 644 -7.63 33.51 4.13
CA ALA A 644 -8.99 33.80 4.58
C ALA A 644 -9.95 32.59 4.49
N GLU A 645 -9.59 31.56 3.73
CA GLU A 645 -10.36 30.31 3.64
C GLU A 645 -10.11 29.41 4.86
N CYS A 646 -8.99 29.60 5.57
CA CYS A 646 -8.67 28.90 6.81
C CYS A 646 -8.88 29.77 8.06
N HIS A 647 -8.60 31.06 7.96
CA HIS A 647 -8.50 31.97 9.11
C HIS A 647 -9.46 33.15 9.01
N SER A 648 -9.88 33.67 10.16
CA SER A 648 -10.62 34.93 10.22
C SER A 648 -9.68 36.15 10.21
N TYR A 649 -10.14 37.27 9.65
CA TYR A 649 -9.49 38.56 9.88
C TYR A 649 -9.69 39.04 11.32
N LYS A 650 -8.67 39.73 11.87
CA LYS A 650 -8.79 40.45 13.13
C LYS A 650 -9.73 41.64 12.97
N GLN A 651 -10.14 42.24 14.09
CA GLN A 651 -11.07 43.38 14.11
C GLN A 651 -10.58 44.61 13.31
N ASP A 652 -9.28 44.69 13.01
CA ASP A 652 -8.70 45.74 12.16
C ASP A 652 -9.03 45.56 10.67
N GLY A 653 -9.54 44.40 10.26
CA GLY A 653 -9.90 44.06 8.88
C GLY A 653 -8.70 43.89 7.95
N THR A 654 -7.47 43.98 8.47
CA THR A 654 -6.24 43.97 7.65
C THR A 654 -5.27 42.87 8.05
N THR A 655 -5.38 42.33 9.27
CA THR A 655 -4.45 41.32 9.78
C THR A 655 -5.18 40.00 9.98
N ILE A 656 -4.60 38.90 9.51
CA ILE A 656 -5.17 37.55 9.72
C ILE A 656 -4.94 37.07 11.17
N SER A 657 -5.97 36.44 11.75
CA SER A 657 -5.89 35.77 13.04
C SER A 657 -5.11 34.46 12.93
N ALA A 658 -4.29 34.14 13.92
CA ALA A 658 -3.65 32.82 14.00
C ALA A 658 -4.65 31.68 14.32
N LEU A 659 -5.87 32.02 14.73
CA LEU A 659 -6.93 31.05 14.98
C LEU A 659 -7.55 30.60 13.67
N ILE A 660 -7.79 29.29 13.55
CA ILE A 660 -8.60 28.72 12.48
C ILE A 660 -10.04 29.20 12.66
N SER A 661 -10.64 29.66 11.57
CA SER A 661 -12.05 30.07 11.52
C SER A 661 -12.94 28.87 11.74
N ASP A 662 -14.04 29.04 12.48
CA ASP A 662 -15.04 27.98 12.65
C ASP A 662 -15.62 27.53 11.29
N ASP A 663 -15.78 28.49 10.37
CA ASP A 663 -16.30 28.30 9.01
C ASP A 663 -15.19 28.08 7.96
N GLY A 664 -13.92 28.01 8.38
CA GLY A 664 -12.82 27.74 7.45
C GLY A 664 -12.75 26.27 7.03
N ILE A 665 -11.96 25.95 6.01
CA ILE A 665 -11.82 24.58 5.49
C ILE A 665 -11.24 23.59 6.53
N LEU A 666 -10.42 24.08 7.47
CA LEU A 666 -9.93 23.30 8.62
C LEU A 666 -10.78 23.51 9.90
N GLY A 667 -11.88 24.25 9.77
CA GLY A 667 -12.78 24.65 10.84
C GLY A 667 -13.71 23.55 11.31
N LYS A 668 -14.35 23.78 12.45
CA LYS A 668 -15.28 22.80 13.05
C LYS A 668 -16.63 22.69 12.33
N ASN A 669 -16.98 23.68 11.51
CA ASN A 669 -18.21 23.65 10.70
C ASN A 669 -17.99 22.96 9.35
N ASN A 670 -16.74 22.71 8.93
CA ASN A 670 -16.46 21.83 7.80
C ASN A 670 -16.60 20.36 8.26
N GLY A 671 -17.50 19.63 7.63
CA GLY A 671 -17.79 18.25 7.97
C GLY A 671 -18.71 17.61 6.95
N TYR A 672 -18.96 16.33 7.14
CA TYR A 672 -19.81 15.56 6.24
C TYR A 672 -20.76 14.65 7.02
N GLU A 673 -21.92 14.37 6.41
CA GLU A 673 -22.84 13.36 6.91
C GLU A 673 -22.32 11.97 6.54
N ILE A 674 -22.17 11.12 7.56
CA ILE A 674 -21.76 9.72 7.40
C ILE A 674 -22.96 8.87 7.03
N THR A 675 -24.04 9.01 7.80
CA THR A 675 -25.29 8.28 7.66
C THR A 675 -26.37 8.93 8.51
N THR A 676 -27.63 8.59 8.26
CA THR A 676 -28.74 8.88 9.16
C THR A 676 -29.28 7.58 9.74
N VAL A 677 -29.15 7.41 11.06
CA VAL A 677 -29.67 6.25 11.79
C VAL A 677 -31.19 6.38 11.90
N LEU A 678 -31.89 5.34 11.45
CA LEU A 678 -33.35 5.28 11.44
C LEU A 678 -34.00 5.54 12.81
N ASP A 679 -33.43 4.97 13.87
CA ASP A 679 -33.91 5.10 15.25
C ASP A 679 -32.71 5.19 16.20
N PRO A 680 -32.54 6.29 16.97
CA PRO A 680 -31.42 6.46 17.90
C PRO A 680 -31.26 5.31 18.91
N ARG A 681 -32.34 4.58 19.23
CA ARG A 681 -32.29 3.40 20.11
C ARG A 681 -31.38 2.30 19.57
N LEU A 682 -31.13 2.24 18.27
CA LEU A 682 -30.18 1.30 17.66
C LEU A 682 -28.75 1.55 18.18
N VAL A 683 -28.38 2.80 18.42
CA VAL A 683 -27.08 3.16 19.01
C VAL A 683 -27.11 3.02 20.53
N GLU A 684 -28.17 3.50 21.19
CA GLU A 684 -28.30 3.43 22.67
C GLU A 684 -28.25 2.00 23.20
N ASN A 685 -28.86 1.05 22.46
CA ASN A 685 -28.87 -0.37 22.80
C ASN A 685 -27.67 -1.15 22.22
N GLY A 686 -26.73 -0.45 21.57
CA GLY A 686 -25.48 -1.03 21.08
C GLY A 686 -25.61 -1.95 19.87
N ILE A 687 -26.70 -1.86 19.10
CA ILE A 687 -26.88 -2.59 17.83
C ILE A 687 -26.00 -1.94 16.75
N ILE A 688 -25.98 -0.61 16.72
CA ILE A 688 -25.07 0.19 15.90
C ILE A 688 -23.95 0.74 16.77
N VAL A 689 -22.71 0.58 16.32
CA VAL A 689 -21.51 1.11 16.96
C VAL A 689 -20.70 1.91 15.94
N PHE A 690 -20.05 2.98 16.39
CA PHE A 690 -19.11 3.75 15.58
C PHE A 690 -17.68 3.38 15.96
N ASP A 691 -16.84 3.06 14.97
CA ASP A 691 -15.43 2.69 15.21
C ASP A 691 -14.60 3.87 15.72
N TYR A 692 -14.98 5.10 15.38
CA TYR A 692 -14.20 6.29 15.72
C TYR A 692 -14.96 7.27 16.61
N PRO A 693 -14.27 7.88 17.60
CA PRO A 693 -14.90 8.80 18.55
C PRO A 693 -15.36 10.13 17.91
N TYR A 694 -14.86 10.45 16.71
CA TYR A 694 -15.28 11.64 15.97
C TYR A 694 -16.61 11.45 15.20
N MET A 695 -17.13 10.22 15.13
CA MET A 695 -18.44 9.95 14.52
C MET A 695 -19.53 10.23 15.54
N LYS A 696 -20.19 11.39 15.39
CA LYS A 696 -21.14 11.90 16.38
C LYS A 696 -22.55 11.89 15.83
N MET A 697 -23.45 11.23 16.57
CA MET A 697 -24.88 11.23 16.29
C MET A 697 -25.57 12.38 17.02
N ASN A 698 -26.41 13.13 16.30
CA ASN A 698 -27.27 14.15 16.91
C ASN A 698 -28.64 13.56 17.32
N ASN A 699 -29.50 14.38 17.96
CA ASN A 699 -30.81 13.94 18.43
C ASN A 699 -31.79 13.51 17.30
N ALA A 700 -31.51 13.88 16.05
CA ALA A 700 -32.29 13.49 14.88
C ALA A 700 -31.80 12.18 14.25
N GLY A 701 -30.78 11.53 14.83
CA GLY A 701 -30.18 10.30 14.29
C GLY A 701 -29.15 10.54 13.19
N VAL A 702 -28.88 11.80 12.81
CA VAL A 702 -27.86 12.13 11.82
C VAL A 702 -26.48 11.96 12.44
N VAL A 703 -25.66 11.13 11.81
CA VAL A 703 -24.27 10.87 12.19
C VAL A 703 -23.37 11.69 11.27
N SER A 704 -22.49 12.48 11.86
CA SER A 704 -21.57 13.34 11.12
C SER A 704 -20.17 13.30 11.71
N ALA A 705 -19.19 13.67 10.90
CA ALA A 705 -17.83 13.94 11.33
C ALA A 705 -17.42 15.35 10.88
N THR A 706 -16.65 16.02 11.71
CA THR A 706 -16.08 17.35 11.42
C THR A 706 -14.58 17.25 11.22
N VAL A 707 -14.01 18.12 10.39
CA VAL A 707 -12.56 18.19 10.15
C VAL A 707 -11.82 18.40 11.48
N SER A 708 -12.32 19.27 12.35
CA SER A 708 -11.74 19.51 13.67
C SER A 708 -11.66 18.24 14.54
N ASP A 709 -12.69 17.40 14.55
CA ASP A 709 -12.68 16.16 15.34
C ASP A 709 -11.76 15.10 14.71
N ILE A 710 -11.73 15.01 13.39
CA ILE A 710 -10.84 14.10 12.64
C ILE A 710 -9.37 14.47 12.89
N LEU A 711 -9.02 15.75 12.79
CA LEU A 711 -7.67 16.25 13.08
C LEU A 711 -7.27 15.96 14.53
N SER A 712 -8.20 16.08 15.47
CA SER A 712 -7.94 15.79 16.88
C SER A 712 -7.62 14.30 17.11
N TYR A 713 -8.35 13.41 16.43
CA TYR A 713 -8.15 11.97 16.55
C TYR A 713 -6.91 11.47 15.80
N SER A 714 -6.76 11.88 14.53
CA SER A 714 -5.66 11.45 13.65
C SER A 714 -4.29 11.90 14.13
N ARG A 715 -4.21 12.97 14.91
CA ARG A 715 -2.98 13.37 15.58
C ARG A 715 -2.46 12.31 16.57
N VAL A 716 -3.35 11.47 17.12
CA VAL A 716 -3.02 10.38 18.05
C VAL A 716 -2.92 9.03 17.33
N ASP A 717 -3.84 8.75 16.40
CA ASP A 717 -3.84 7.55 15.55
C ASP A 717 -3.86 7.97 14.07
N PRO A 718 -2.68 8.17 13.44
CA PRO A 718 -2.60 8.67 12.06
C PRO A 718 -3.07 7.66 11.03
N SER A 719 -3.10 6.36 11.37
CA SER A 719 -3.65 5.34 10.49
C SER A 719 -5.15 5.52 10.32
N MET A 720 -5.80 6.04 11.38
CA MET A 720 -7.25 6.09 11.52
C MET A 720 -7.91 4.80 11.06
N SER A 721 -7.26 3.65 11.20
CA SER A 721 -7.73 2.37 10.67
C SER A 721 -8.26 1.52 11.82
N ALA A 722 -9.33 0.76 11.57
CA ALA A 722 -9.82 -0.22 12.55
C ALA A 722 -8.75 -1.26 12.94
N LEU A 723 -7.76 -1.48 12.07
CA LEU A 723 -6.66 -2.42 12.25
C LEU A 723 -5.54 -1.93 13.16
N LYS A 724 -5.45 -0.62 13.41
CA LYS A 724 -4.36 0.00 14.18
C LYS A 724 -2.98 -0.58 13.82
N SER A 725 -2.73 -0.83 12.52
CA SER A 725 -1.95 -2.00 12.13
C SER A 725 -0.54 -2.12 12.73
N ALA A 726 -0.29 -3.30 13.30
CA ALA A 726 0.83 -3.68 14.18
C ALA A 726 2.03 -4.36 13.47
N VAL A 727 2.41 -3.92 12.28
CA VAL A 727 3.87 -3.71 12.04
C VAL A 727 4.31 -2.37 12.64
N ALA A 728 3.39 -1.66 13.32
CA ALA A 728 3.68 -0.45 14.06
C ALA A 728 4.90 -0.64 14.95
N ARG A 729 5.97 0.08 14.62
CA ARG A 729 7.09 0.34 15.52
C ARG A 729 6.68 1.27 16.67
N ILE A 730 5.41 1.25 17.11
CA ILE A 730 4.81 2.00 18.22
C ILE A 730 3.60 1.24 18.83
N ALA A 731 3.44 1.21 20.16
CA ALA A 731 2.25 0.69 20.87
C ALA A 731 2.00 1.24 22.27
N THR A 732 0.77 1.11 22.78
CA THR A 732 0.33 1.65 24.09
C THR A 732 -0.10 0.59 25.12
N ALA A 733 0.02 0.84 26.42
CA ALA A 733 -0.24 -0.08 27.55
C ALA A 733 -0.88 0.62 28.76
N GLN A 734 -1.87 0.00 29.40
CA GLN A 734 -2.49 0.52 30.63
C GLN A 734 -1.73 0.06 31.90
N PRO A 735 -1.93 0.68 33.09
CA PRO A 735 -1.21 0.32 34.31
C PRO A 735 -1.83 -0.90 35.00
N SER A 736 -1.00 -1.68 35.70
CA SER A 736 -1.40 -2.77 36.60
C SER A 736 -0.81 -2.58 38.01
N MET A 737 -1.63 -2.68 39.06
CA MET A 737 -1.17 -2.53 40.45
C MET A 737 -0.91 -3.90 41.08
N THR A 738 0.23 -4.06 41.76
CA THR A 738 0.55 -5.28 42.54
C THR A 738 0.97 -4.92 43.97
N ASN A 739 0.72 -5.81 44.93
CA ASN A 739 0.95 -5.58 46.36
C ASN A 739 2.27 -6.16 46.90
N LEU A 740 3.08 -6.74 46.02
CA LEU A 740 4.41 -7.28 46.30
C LEU A 740 5.33 -6.98 45.11
N VAL A 741 6.29 -6.10 45.32
CA VAL A 741 7.27 -5.66 44.31
C VAL A 741 8.00 -6.82 43.64
N SER A 742 8.38 -7.86 44.40
CA SER A 742 9.05 -9.05 43.86
C SER A 742 8.21 -9.82 42.84
N ALA A 743 6.87 -9.77 42.95
CA ALA A 743 5.98 -10.40 41.99
C ALA A 743 5.92 -9.62 40.66
N ALA A 744 5.92 -8.28 40.72
CA ALA A 744 6.01 -7.44 39.52
C ALA A 744 7.35 -7.59 38.79
N MET A 745 8.44 -7.75 39.55
CA MET A 745 9.77 -8.05 38.99
C MET A 745 9.79 -9.39 38.26
N ALA A 746 9.23 -10.43 38.88
CA ALA A 746 9.12 -11.75 38.25
C ALA A 746 8.28 -11.70 36.96
N SER A 747 7.13 -11.01 36.95
CA SER A 747 6.29 -10.87 35.74
C SER A 747 6.94 -10.03 34.63
N SER A 748 7.97 -9.26 34.97
CA SER A 748 8.75 -8.45 34.03
C SER A 748 10.03 -9.16 33.57
N GLY A 749 10.24 -10.42 33.96
CA GLY A 749 11.41 -11.21 33.58
C GLY A 749 12.68 -10.91 34.38
N ILE A 750 12.57 -10.42 35.63
CA ILE A 750 13.71 -10.24 36.56
C ILE A 750 13.58 -11.29 37.68
N SER A 751 14.33 -12.39 37.59
CA SER A 751 14.13 -13.60 38.40
C SER A 751 15.31 -13.98 39.31
N ASN A 752 16.50 -13.39 39.10
CA ASN A 752 17.70 -13.70 39.86
C ASN A 752 17.57 -13.23 41.33
N ALA A 753 17.82 -14.12 42.29
CA ALA A 753 17.55 -13.87 43.71
C ALA A 753 18.39 -12.72 44.30
N ASP A 754 19.62 -12.53 43.83
CA ASP A 754 20.50 -11.44 44.30
C ASP A 754 20.07 -10.10 43.70
N ASP A 755 19.65 -10.08 42.42
CA ASP A 755 19.12 -8.87 41.76
C ASP A 755 17.81 -8.43 42.39
N VAL A 756 16.90 -9.37 42.64
CA VAL A 756 15.62 -9.09 43.29
C VAL A 756 15.87 -8.54 44.69
N THR A 757 16.76 -9.15 45.48
CA THR A 757 17.12 -8.66 46.82
C THR A 757 17.69 -7.24 46.76
N LYS A 758 18.49 -6.93 45.74
CA LYS A 758 19.08 -5.61 45.52
C LYS A 758 18.04 -4.56 45.12
N LEU A 759 17.16 -4.86 44.17
CA LEU A 759 16.15 -3.92 43.65
C LEU A 759 15.00 -3.67 44.64
N LEU A 760 14.69 -4.63 45.52
CA LEU A 760 13.70 -4.44 46.59
C LEU A 760 14.04 -3.27 47.51
N GLY A 761 15.33 -2.95 47.68
CA GLY A 761 15.80 -1.83 48.49
C GLY A 761 15.49 -0.44 47.90
N GLU A 762 15.06 -0.37 46.63
CA GLU A 762 14.76 0.90 45.95
C GLU A 762 13.32 1.38 46.13
N PHE A 763 12.44 0.51 46.64
CA PHE A 763 11.03 0.81 46.83
C PHE A 763 10.71 0.95 48.32
N ARG A 764 9.98 2.02 48.66
CA ARG A 764 9.65 2.38 50.06
C ARG A 764 8.41 1.65 50.55
N ASN A 765 7.60 1.17 49.61
CA ASN A 765 6.34 0.46 49.85
C ASN A 765 6.36 -0.90 49.17
N SER A 766 5.56 -1.82 49.68
CA SER A 766 5.37 -3.13 49.04
C SER A 766 4.48 -3.08 47.77
N ASN A 767 3.72 -1.99 47.56
CA ASN A 767 2.78 -1.83 46.46
C ASN A 767 3.37 -0.99 45.31
N VAL A 768 3.21 -1.45 44.06
CA VAL A 768 3.77 -0.80 42.85
C VAL A 768 2.81 -0.82 41.65
N TYR A 769 2.91 0.21 40.80
CA TYR A 769 2.29 0.33 39.48
C TYR A 769 3.27 -0.13 38.40
N HIS A 770 2.83 -1.03 37.53
CA HIS A 770 3.61 -1.67 36.49
C HIS A 770 2.94 -1.51 35.11
N PHE A 771 3.73 -1.17 34.09
CA PHE A 771 3.26 -0.84 32.74
C PHE A 771 4.08 -1.54 31.64
N GLN A 772 3.40 -2.20 30.71
CA GLN A 772 4.01 -2.93 29.59
C GLN A 772 2.98 -3.23 28.48
N THR A 773 3.25 -2.84 27.22
CA THR A 773 2.32 -3.00 26.08
C THR A 773 2.33 -4.42 25.51
N GLN A 774 1.19 -4.82 24.94
CA GLN A 774 0.99 -6.10 24.27
C GLN A 774 0.76 -5.94 22.74
N GLN A 775 0.88 -4.73 22.16
CA GLN A 775 0.63 -4.38 20.74
C GLN A 775 1.93 -3.81 20.08
N GLY A 776 1.97 -3.57 18.75
CA GLY A 776 3.16 -3.06 18.01
C GLY A 776 4.30 -4.09 17.80
N ASP A 777 5.47 -3.63 17.31
CA ASP A 777 6.68 -4.42 16.94
C ASP A 777 7.27 -5.28 18.10
N ALA A 778 8.05 -6.34 17.79
CA ALA A 778 8.57 -7.33 18.77
C ALA A 778 9.52 -6.76 19.81
N GLU A 779 10.26 -5.72 19.44
CA GLU A 779 11.23 -5.09 20.31
C GLU A 779 10.53 -4.12 21.29
N ILE A 780 9.42 -3.50 20.88
CA ILE A 780 8.55 -2.65 21.73
C ILE A 780 7.90 -3.40 22.88
N ARG A 781 7.50 -4.65 22.70
CA ARG A 781 6.76 -5.40 23.75
C ARG A 781 7.65 -5.81 24.94
N LYS A 782 8.98 -5.72 24.78
CA LYS A 782 9.98 -6.11 25.80
C LYS A 782 10.29 -4.99 26.80
N VAL A 783 9.78 -3.78 26.59
CA VAL A 783 10.06 -2.64 27.45
C VAL A 783 9.05 -2.53 28.59
N MET A 784 9.56 -2.28 29.81
CA MET A 784 8.76 -2.23 31.04
C MET A 784 9.13 -1.04 31.94
N VAL A 785 8.12 -0.51 32.64
CA VAL A 785 8.28 0.55 33.64
C VAL A 785 7.52 0.25 34.96
N MET A 786 8.16 0.53 36.11
CA MET A 786 7.59 0.39 37.47
C MET A 786 7.75 1.63 38.38
N SER A 787 6.74 1.91 39.22
CA SER A 787 6.78 2.98 40.24
C SER A 787 5.98 2.62 41.51
N ASP A 788 6.45 3.01 42.71
CA ASP A 788 5.69 2.92 43.98
C ASP A 788 4.91 4.20 44.33
N ASP A 789 4.94 5.19 43.43
CA ASP A 789 4.24 6.46 43.60
C ASP A 789 2.79 6.35 43.11
N ALA A 790 1.85 6.56 44.03
CA ALA A 790 0.41 6.46 43.79
C ALA A 790 -0.13 7.46 42.75
N THR A 791 0.65 8.48 42.38
CA THR A 791 0.26 9.43 41.33
C THR A 791 0.22 8.80 39.94
N PHE A 792 0.84 7.64 39.70
CA PHE A 792 0.84 6.95 38.40
C PHE A 792 -0.41 6.10 38.14
N ASN A 793 -1.39 6.08 39.03
CA ASN A 793 -2.64 5.37 38.81
C ASN A 793 -3.40 5.91 37.57
N GLY A 794 -3.94 5.01 36.74
CA GLY A 794 -4.71 5.31 35.53
C GLY A 794 -3.89 5.87 34.35
N HIS A 795 -2.56 5.90 34.43
CA HIS A 795 -1.70 6.32 33.33
C HIS A 795 -1.60 5.26 32.20
N THR A 796 -1.33 5.62 30.94
CA THR A 796 -1.06 4.71 29.82
C THR A 796 0.38 4.84 29.30
N LEU A 797 1.18 3.78 29.29
CA LEU A 797 2.49 3.74 28.65
C LEU A 797 2.38 3.70 27.14
N GLN A 798 3.27 4.39 26.44
CA GLN A 798 3.55 4.18 25.04
C GLN A 798 5.00 3.71 24.89
N VAL A 799 5.23 2.81 23.96
CA VAL A 799 6.53 2.22 23.66
C VAL A 799 6.73 2.15 22.15
N ALA A 800 7.90 2.58 21.68
CA ALA A 800 8.28 2.61 20.26
C ALA A 800 9.68 2.03 20.00
N VAL A 801 9.89 1.39 18.83
CA VAL A 801 11.20 1.01 18.27
C VAL A 801 11.61 2.16 17.37
N ALA A 802 12.76 2.75 17.64
CA ALA A 802 13.27 3.86 16.85
C ALA A 802 13.71 3.39 15.47
N ASP A 803 13.62 4.28 14.49
CA ASP A 803 14.12 4.06 13.14
C ASP A 803 15.64 3.76 13.09
N SER A 804 16.11 3.42 11.88
CA SER A 804 17.53 3.10 11.63
C SER A 804 18.49 4.30 11.86
N ALA A 805 18.01 5.54 12.01
CA ALA A 805 18.82 6.75 12.18
C ALA A 805 19.06 7.13 13.64
N VAL A 806 18.05 7.02 14.51
CA VAL A 806 18.29 7.10 15.97
C VAL A 806 19.24 5.98 16.39
N SER A 807 19.07 4.80 15.79
CA SER A 807 20.00 3.67 15.89
C SER A 807 21.39 3.99 15.34
N GLY A 808 21.51 4.71 14.22
CA GLY A 808 22.78 5.21 13.69
C GLY A 808 23.46 6.29 14.55
N SER A 809 22.70 7.21 15.17
CA SER A 809 23.23 8.29 16.05
C SER A 809 23.71 7.76 17.38
N ALA A 810 22.99 6.79 17.94
CA ALA A 810 23.46 6.07 19.10
C ALA A 810 24.78 5.34 18.80
N SER A 811 24.89 4.72 17.62
CA SER A 811 26.11 4.04 17.14
C SER A 811 27.28 5.02 16.89
N GLY A 812 26.98 6.26 16.48
CA GLY A 812 27.97 7.28 16.15
C GLY A 812 28.31 8.28 17.27
N ALA A 813 27.68 8.21 18.44
CA ALA A 813 27.78 9.22 19.50
C ALA A 813 29.18 9.37 20.12
N GLY A 814 30.13 8.48 19.82
CA GLY A 814 31.47 8.48 20.42
C GLY A 814 31.49 8.15 21.92
N LEU A 815 30.35 7.68 22.45
CA LEU A 815 30.16 7.26 23.84
C LEU A 815 30.26 5.75 24.05
N GLY A 816 30.54 5.02 22.95
CA GLY A 816 30.65 3.57 22.94
C GLY A 816 30.15 2.94 21.65
N ASP A 817 30.64 1.75 21.32
CA ASP A 817 30.08 1.00 20.18
C ASP A 817 28.73 0.40 20.60
N MET A 818 27.73 0.46 19.72
CA MET A 818 26.45 -0.18 19.98
C MET A 818 26.61 -1.69 20.07
N VAL A 819 25.91 -2.28 21.04
CA VAL A 819 25.91 -3.73 21.22
C VAL A 819 25.16 -4.37 20.05
N ALA A 820 25.76 -5.39 19.42
CA ALA A 820 25.23 -5.98 18.20
C ALA A 820 23.78 -6.46 18.36
N GLY A 821 22.89 -6.06 17.45
CA GLY A 821 21.45 -6.36 17.49
C GLY A 821 20.64 -5.53 18.49
N ALA A 822 21.18 -4.45 19.05
CA ALA A 822 20.42 -3.53 19.90
C ALA A 822 19.64 -2.51 19.07
N GLU A 823 18.35 -2.39 19.36
CA GLU A 823 17.48 -1.31 18.87
C GLU A 823 17.52 -0.11 19.83
N VAL A 824 16.99 1.02 19.40
CA VAL A 824 16.77 2.17 20.28
C VAL A 824 15.29 2.27 20.61
N PHE A 825 14.93 2.45 21.88
CA PHE A 825 13.54 2.50 22.32
C PHE A 825 13.16 3.88 22.85
N SER A 826 11.94 4.31 22.53
CA SER A 826 11.30 5.46 23.21
C SER A 826 10.22 4.98 24.16
N LEU A 827 10.10 5.66 25.29
CA LEU A 827 9.11 5.39 26.32
C LEU A 827 8.45 6.65 26.81
N GLU A 828 7.14 6.58 27.06
CA GLU A 828 6.37 7.70 27.61
C GLU A 828 5.16 7.21 28.40
N PHE A 829 4.79 7.88 29.49
CA PHE A 829 3.48 7.69 30.11
C PHE A 829 2.52 8.78 29.72
N HIS A 830 1.25 8.43 29.62
CA HIS A 830 0.12 9.32 29.50
C HIS A 830 -0.68 9.24 30.79
N LYS A 831 -1.30 10.31 31.25
CA LYS A 831 -2.20 10.32 32.41
C LYS A 831 -3.55 9.71 32.04
N PRO A 832 -4.44 9.39 33.02
CA PRO A 832 -5.82 9.02 32.72
C PRO A 832 -6.61 10.15 32.03
N SER A 833 -6.11 11.39 32.09
CA SER A 833 -6.58 12.53 31.29
C SER A 833 -6.10 12.51 29.83
N GLY A 834 -5.13 11.64 29.48
CA GLY A 834 -4.46 11.57 28.18
C GLY A 834 -3.13 12.32 28.10
N ASP A 835 -2.72 13.11 29.11
CA ASP A 835 -1.51 13.95 29.06
C ASP A 835 -0.21 13.17 29.27
N THR A 836 0.79 13.38 28.41
CA THR A 836 2.11 12.75 28.56
C THR A 836 2.89 13.28 29.77
N GLN A 837 3.54 12.40 30.53
CA GLN A 837 4.40 12.70 31.66
C GLN A 837 5.75 12.00 31.51
N SER A 838 6.78 12.81 31.31
CA SER A 838 8.14 12.37 31.00
C SER A 838 9.17 12.82 32.03
N VAL A 839 8.83 13.62 33.04
CA VAL A 839 9.68 13.89 34.21
C VAL A 839 8.84 13.77 35.47
N PHE A 840 9.41 13.19 36.51
CA PHE A 840 8.70 12.85 37.73
C PHE A 840 9.57 13.10 38.95
N VAL A 841 8.94 13.59 40.03
CA VAL A 841 9.63 13.91 41.29
C VAL A 841 10.12 12.63 41.97
N SER A 842 9.34 11.55 41.87
CA SER A 842 9.73 10.20 42.32
C SER A 842 10.38 9.44 41.17
N PRO A 843 11.57 8.84 41.34
CA PRO A 843 12.20 8.03 40.30
C PRO A 843 11.36 6.77 40.02
N VAL A 844 11.42 6.32 38.77
CA VAL A 844 10.85 5.06 38.30
C VAL A 844 11.97 4.10 37.90
N VAL A 845 11.63 2.82 37.80
CA VAL A 845 12.54 1.77 37.35
C VAL A 845 12.15 1.34 35.94
N VAL A 846 13.13 1.30 35.03
CA VAL A 846 12.96 0.94 33.61
C VAL A 846 13.77 -0.31 33.30
N LYS A 847 13.18 -1.22 32.51
CA LYS A 847 13.88 -2.36 31.90
C LYS A 847 13.85 -2.23 30.38
N LEU A 848 15.02 -2.40 29.75
CA LEU A 848 15.18 -2.51 28.29
C LEU A 848 15.81 -3.85 27.91
N PRO A 849 15.55 -4.37 26.68
CA PRO A 849 16.24 -5.56 26.19
C PRO A 849 17.73 -5.27 25.95
N TYR A 850 18.58 -6.28 26.17
CA TYR A 850 20.03 -6.18 26.02
C TYR A 850 20.60 -7.43 25.35
N SER A 851 21.38 -7.25 24.28
CA SER A 851 21.94 -8.34 23.48
C SER A 851 23.42 -8.66 23.76
N GLY A 852 24.05 -8.00 24.74
CA GLY A 852 25.49 -8.14 25.03
C GLY A 852 25.85 -9.27 26.00
N SER A 853 27.16 -9.56 26.11
CA SER A 853 27.70 -10.77 26.78
C SER A 853 28.33 -10.55 28.16
N SER A 854 28.48 -9.30 28.62
CA SER A 854 29.07 -8.98 29.94
C SER A 854 28.01 -8.80 31.04
N ASN A 855 28.34 -9.26 32.25
CA ASN A 855 27.56 -9.03 33.47
C ASN A 855 28.19 -7.92 34.35
N ASP A 856 29.33 -7.35 33.95
CA ASP A 856 30.02 -6.29 34.69
C ASP A 856 29.42 -4.92 34.32
N PRO A 857 28.82 -4.17 35.27
CA PRO A 857 28.23 -2.87 35.00
C PRO A 857 29.23 -1.79 34.56
N SER A 858 30.54 -1.98 34.78
CA SER A 858 31.57 -1.01 34.40
C SER A 858 31.96 -1.05 32.93
N GLU A 859 31.57 -2.11 32.21
CA GLU A 859 31.88 -2.31 30.78
C GLU A 859 30.73 -1.87 29.86
N VAL A 860 29.57 -1.54 30.43
CA VAL A 860 28.33 -1.24 29.70
C VAL A 860 27.83 0.14 30.09
N ASN A 861 27.42 0.90 29.10
CA ASN A 861 26.80 2.21 29.29
C ASN A 861 25.37 2.21 28.75
N ILE A 862 24.47 2.87 29.49
CA ILE A 862 23.18 3.29 28.95
C ILE A 862 23.36 4.72 28.51
N ILE A 863 23.15 4.93 27.22
CA ILE A 863 23.01 6.27 26.73
C ILE A 863 21.53 6.55 26.69
N THR A 864 21.17 7.57 27.44
CA THR A 864 19.84 8.14 27.33
C THR A 864 19.96 9.33 26.44
N SER A 865 18.86 9.61 25.81
CA SER A 865 18.68 10.92 25.30
C SER A 865 17.22 11.25 25.40
N ALA A 866 16.90 12.32 26.13
CA ALA A 866 15.57 12.91 26.09
C ALA A 866 15.11 13.21 24.66
N ASP A 867 16.05 13.28 23.71
CA ASP A 867 15.81 13.71 22.34
C ASP A 867 16.35 12.76 21.25
N GLY A 868 17.00 11.64 21.60
CA GLY A 868 17.55 10.69 20.62
C GLY A 868 18.85 11.15 19.93
N SER A 869 19.50 12.23 20.40
CA SER A 869 20.66 12.86 19.74
C SER A 869 21.71 13.44 20.69
N ALA A 870 21.32 14.14 21.76
CA ALA A 870 22.18 14.53 22.87
C ALA A 870 22.28 13.33 23.80
N TRP A 871 23.08 12.39 23.35
CA TRP A 871 23.38 11.20 24.09
C TRP A 871 24.27 11.63 25.24
N SER A 872 23.74 11.47 26.44
CA SER A 872 24.56 11.56 27.63
C SER A 872 24.48 10.22 28.31
N LEU A 873 25.55 9.93 29.02
CA LEU A 873 25.54 8.77 29.87
C LEU A 873 24.49 9.01 30.94
N VAL A 874 23.54 8.08 31.05
CA VAL A 874 22.82 7.95 32.30
C VAL A 874 23.88 7.79 33.37
N ASP A 875 23.82 8.58 34.45
CA ASP A 875 24.79 8.49 35.53
C ASP A 875 24.98 7.01 35.94
N PRO A 876 26.18 6.43 35.86
CA PRO A 876 26.42 5.01 36.12
C PRO A 876 25.98 4.54 37.51
N ALA A 877 25.85 5.47 38.47
CA ALA A 877 25.29 5.16 39.79
C ALA A 877 23.78 4.81 39.73
N ASN A 878 23.08 5.20 38.67
CA ASN A 878 21.67 4.87 38.42
C ASN A 878 21.48 3.56 37.65
N LEU A 879 22.55 2.92 37.17
CA LEU A 879 22.51 1.58 36.59
C LEU A 879 22.52 0.54 37.73
N LEU A 880 21.44 -0.22 37.87
CA LEU A 880 21.23 -1.08 39.04
C LEU A 880 21.61 -2.54 38.78
N VAL A 881 21.26 -3.06 37.62
CA VAL A 881 21.50 -4.46 37.21
C VAL A 881 21.89 -4.48 35.74
N VAL A 882 22.96 -5.22 35.44
CA VAL A 882 23.32 -5.64 34.08
C VAL A 882 23.37 -7.16 34.09
N ARG A 883 22.58 -7.79 33.22
CA ARG A 883 22.53 -9.25 33.09
C ARG A 883 22.74 -9.57 31.63
N ALA A 884 23.85 -10.24 31.33
CA ALA A 884 24.17 -10.67 29.98
C ALA A 884 23.09 -11.61 29.46
N LYS A 885 22.85 -11.56 28.15
CA LYS A 885 22.04 -12.57 27.50
C LYS A 885 22.74 -13.93 27.65
N THR A 886 21.98 -14.94 28.05
CA THR A 886 22.44 -16.32 28.02
C THR A 886 21.61 -17.09 27.02
N ASP A 887 22.03 -18.30 26.68
CA ASP A 887 21.27 -19.15 25.76
C ASP A 887 19.88 -19.52 26.29
N LEU A 888 19.62 -19.31 27.59
CA LEU A 888 18.38 -19.68 28.29
C LEU A 888 17.55 -18.48 28.75
N GLU A 889 18.10 -17.28 28.81
CA GLU A 889 17.43 -16.08 29.34
C GLU A 889 17.82 -14.83 28.52
N ASP A 890 16.81 -14.02 28.17
CA ASP A 890 17.01 -12.73 27.51
C ASP A 890 17.88 -11.82 28.38
N GLY A 891 18.86 -11.19 27.77
CA GLY A 891 19.66 -10.18 28.43
C GLY A 891 18.83 -8.94 28.69
N TYR A 892 19.08 -8.29 29.82
CA TYR A 892 18.40 -7.07 30.17
C TYR A 892 19.26 -6.16 31.02
N ILE A 893 18.92 -4.88 30.95
CA ILE A 893 19.49 -3.84 31.78
C ILE A 893 18.37 -3.13 32.53
N VAL A 894 18.65 -2.80 33.80
CA VAL A 894 17.70 -2.11 34.67
C VAL A 894 18.36 -0.87 35.25
N PHE A 895 17.70 0.26 35.08
CA PHE A 895 18.19 1.53 35.58
C PHE A 895 17.05 2.37 36.15
N LYS A 896 17.43 3.29 37.03
CA LYS A 896 16.52 4.29 37.57
C LYS A 896 16.59 5.54 36.75
N THR A 897 15.45 6.17 36.63
CA THR A 897 15.36 7.48 36.03
C THR A 897 14.24 8.27 36.67
N THR A 898 14.39 9.58 36.73
CA THR A 898 13.31 10.52 37.05
C THR A 898 12.68 11.09 35.78
N HIS A 899 13.00 10.49 34.62
CA HIS A 899 12.46 10.91 33.35
C HIS A 899 12.37 9.79 32.31
N PHE A 900 11.44 9.88 31.37
CA PHE A 900 11.50 9.09 30.14
C PHE A 900 11.99 9.89 28.96
N SER A 901 12.51 9.14 28.01
CA SER A 901 13.42 9.56 26.96
C SER A 901 13.71 8.36 26.05
N TYR A 902 14.53 8.56 25.03
CA TYR A 902 15.09 7.47 24.23
C TYR A 902 16.21 6.78 24.98
N TYR A 903 16.33 5.49 24.74
CA TYR A 903 17.33 4.68 25.39
C TYR A 903 17.84 3.57 24.49
N THR A 904 19.14 3.34 24.59
CA THR A 904 19.80 2.19 23.99
C THR A 904 21.12 1.89 24.69
N VAL A 905 21.82 0.84 24.26
CA VAL A 905 22.95 0.24 24.99
C VAL A 905 24.24 0.28 24.17
N THR A 906 25.32 0.69 24.82
CA THR A 906 26.66 0.80 24.23
C THR A 906 27.75 0.20 25.12
N ALA A 907 28.91 -0.11 24.56
CA ALA A 907 30.14 -0.52 25.27
C ALA A 907 31.07 0.69 25.54
N ALA A 908 31.70 0.84 26.71
CA ALA A 908 32.47 2.07 27.04
C ALA A 908 33.80 2.30 26.22
N ARG A 909 34.15 3.56 25.78
CA ARG A 909 35.34 3.96 24.95
C ARG A 909 36.45 4.84 25.64
N THR A 910 37.67 4.94 25.08
CA THR A 910 38.87 5.75 25.52
C THR A 910 39.48 6.64 24.37
N ALA A 911 40.12 7.82 24.60
CA ALA A 911 40.52 8.83 23.55
C ALA A 911 41.98 8.74 22.95
N ASP A 912 42.17 9.19 21.69
CA ASP A 912 43.17 8.88 20.61
C ASP A 912 44.71 9.03 20.76
N ALA A 913 45.46 8.26 19.92
CA ALA A 913 46.76 8.64 19.33
C ALA A 913 47.00 8.05 17.90
N ALA A 914 47.35 8.95 16.97
CA ALA A 914 48.25 8.88 15.80
C ALA A 914 48.66 7.54 15.10
N SER A 915 48.67 7.66 13.75
CA SER A 915 49.66 7.15 12.76
C SER A 915 49.69 5.68 12.32
N ALA A 916 49.63 5.56 10.99
CA ALA A 916 50.47 4.77 10.08
C ALA A 916 50.31 3.23 10.04
N GLU A 917 50.12 2.80 8.78
CA GLU A 917 50.74 1.67 8.09
C GLU A 917 50.90 0.32 8.81
N GLU A 918 50.33 -0.69 8.14
CA GLU A 918 50.79 -2.07 8.00
C GLU A 918 51.70 -2.64 9.11
N SER A 919 51.28 -3.76 9.69
CA SER A 919 51.83 -5.04 9.26
C SER A 919 51.30 -6.18 10.12
N SER A 920 50.91 -7.23 9.40
CA SER A 920 51.03 -8.60 9.85
C SER A 920 52.33 -8.86 10.61
N SER A 921 52.27 -9.55 11.74
CA SER A 921 53.42 -10.30 12.22
C SER A 921 53.01 -11.71 12.61
N GLU A 922 53.09 -12.61 11.63
CA GLU A 922 53.74 -13.89 11.91
C GLU A 922 55.18 -13.58 12.33
N GLY A 923 55.55 -13.98 13.54
CA GLY A 923 56.91 -13.85 14.03
C GLY A 923 57.81 -14.91 13.38
N GLY A 924 58.93 -14.47 12.78
CA GLY A 924 60.02 -15.37 12.43
C GLY A 924 61.13 -14.78 11.56
N GLY A 925 62.24 -14.37 12.19
CA GLY A 925 63.59 -14.68 11.68
C GLY A 925 64.36 -13.64 10.84
N THR A 926 65.30 -12.95 11.51
CA THR A 926 66.73 -12.77 11.17
C THR A 926 67.23 -12.36 9.76
N PHE A 927 67.92 -11.20 9.73
CA PHE A 927 69.17 -10.85 9.01
C PHE A 927 69.24 -10.92 7.46
N ASP A 928 69.36 -9.77 6.77
CA ASP A 928 70.64 -9.30 6.18
C ASP A 928 70.59 -7.94 5.42
N TYR A 929 71.74 -7.27 5.52
CA TYR A 929 72.33 -6.05 4.94
C TYR A 929 71.98 -5.50 3.52
N PHE A 930 71.87 -4.15 3.44
CA PHE A 930 72.50 -3.18 2.47
C PHE A 930 72.04 -3.02 0.99
N ILE A 931 71.61 -1.79 0.58
CA ILE A 931 72.24 -0.87 -0.43
C ILE A 931 71.32 0.30 -0.90
N LEU A 932 71.82 1.54 -0.70
CA LEU A 932 71.76 2.82 -1.45
C LEU A 932 70.49 3.47 -2.10
N MET A 933 70.23 4.70 -1.59
CA MET A 933 70.17 6.04 -2.25
C MET A 933 68.98 6.55 -3.12
N PHE A 934 68.28 7.56 -2.56
CA PHE A 934 68.12 8.98 -2.99
C PHE A 934 67.94 9.35 -4.48
N GLY A 935 66.85 10.10 -4.77
CA GLY A 935 66.98 11.49 -5.28
C GLY A 935 66.20 11.93 -6.55
N LEU A 936 65.15 12.76 -6.32
CA LEU A 936 64.77 14.02 -7.01
C LEU A 936 64.38 14.14 -8.52
N PHE A 937 63.20 14.75 -8.72
CA PHE A 937 62.81 15.87 -9.62
C PHE A 937 62.88 15.78 -11.18
N SER A 938 61.69 15.99 -11.78
CA SER A 938 61.36 16.97 -12.85
C SER A 938 61.61 16.72 -14.36
N ILE A 939 60.53 17.05 -15.12
CA ILE A 939 60.45 17.77 -16.42
C ILE A 939 60.39 16.99 -17.76
N LEU A 940 59.24 17.23 -18.44
CA LEU A 940 58.90 17.36 -19.87
C LEU A 940 59.46 16.46 -21.01
N PHE A 941 58.51 16.23 -21.93
CA PHE A 941 58.56 16.15 -23.41
C PHE A 941 58.27 14.78 -24.08
N SER A 942 57.18 14.82 -24.86
CA SER A 942 57.07 14.33 -26.25
C SER A 942 56.90 12.83 -26.57
N SER A 943 55.74 12.56 -27.16
CA SER A 943 55.59 12.09 -28.55
C SER A 943 55.60 10.58 -28.87
N ILE A 944 54.44 10.15 -29.40
CA ILE A 944 54.28 9.51 -30.73
C ILE A 944 54.67 8.02 -30.91
N ARG A 945 53.59 7.23 -31.10
CA ARG A 945 53.32 6.21 -32.14
C ARG A 945 54.04 4.84 -32.20
N PHE A 946 53.15 3.83 -32.33
CA PHE A 946 53.13 2.70 -33.29
C PHE A 946 54.22 1.61 -33.25
N LYS A 947 53.79 0.37 -32.94
CA LYS A 947 53.51 -0.76 -33.87
C LYS A 947 53.34 -2.03 -33.02
N ARG A 948 52.16 -2.68 -33.01
CA ARG A 948 51.69 -3.71 -33.96
C ARG A 948 52.66 -4.91 -34.08
N VAL A 949 52.32 -6.05 -33.49
CA VAL A 949 51.79 -7.27 -34.15
C VAL A 949 51.98 -8.52 -33.27
N LYS A 950 50.83 -9.13 -32.94
CA LYS A 950 50.46 -10.56 -32.81
C LYS A 950 51.46 -11.60 -32.28
N GLY A 951 50.91 -12.47 -31.42
CA GLY A 951 51.13 -13.92 -31.58
C GLY A 951 50.62 -14.82 -30.45
N ASN A 952 49.42 -15.36 -30.63
CA ASN A 952 48.88 -16.66 -30.19
C ASN A 952 48.27 -16.88 -28.79
N LYS A 953 47.02 -17.39 -28.90
CA LYS A 953 46.06 -17.96 -27.95
C LYS A 953 45.17 -16.97 -27.20
#